data_AF-A0A2A6I1B0-F1
#
_entry.id   AF-A0A2A6I1B0-F1
#
_cell.length_a   1.000
_cell.length_b   1.000
_cell.length_c   1.000
_cell.angle_alpha   90.00
_cell.angle_beta   90.00
_cell.angle_gamma   90.00
#
_symmetry.space_group_name_H-M   'P 1'
#
loop_
_entity.id
_entity.type
_entity.pdbx_description
1 polymer ?
#
loop_
_entity_poly.entity_id
_entity_poly.type
_entity_poly.pdbx_seq_one_letter_code
_entity_poly.pdbx_strand_id
1 'polypeptide(L)'
;MNAANSRIGRRRFDIAVVIPLEEECQEFINVFELQDDFSTEILFRSSVVSPCEDLSIIIIKQEGMGRTHAGNALSSLLADFDIGLAICLGIAGSLSDDLQLGDVCYSTQVFDVLDNAKASDIEKGKLDLEFSPTHFRTDRALVAALNFIRMKKDLRPLYKDWQTERGGFAKTLVPGDVPGRNGRREVLTEPKAMEGTVACASVTKSAEYNKKLKEIDRKVLAVETESGSIYERATARSIPALTIRGISDHADASKNELESMSAGAVRQIAASNAAHFLKLQLSNSEFINYVKRSRGSADLTIADQAARPTTTRPLTEAFEEAEKVIRSKLKELCPEYQLQQKGYRLPVPRVRKIESQQHIDDSEDDKPQDIADVLLTNDTLVLTLPATYPDDSIPWVIADHLLANGLGTSQVMPTVVDGDAVTPPKNTLSHLASIKVDDLVADESGIQIVYILDGIPTASKSRMAFLREEIKSKSGAKFIYISRDETQIVELTEFSNEQSADLYRLCSISFHDIALFLQKNFSMSPSEAEVVAYRLSRTFDQFELAAHPSYFAGIPKETLSALLQANRRSELIQLAVDGFLTFVVADDKSDIALSRTTRSRFLRNLVVELKVERRTFSQAQLVEYTETFSKLYDFAIDPLRFIQAFVDKGIIHFDNLGYVRFSLPFVENYLLASELSLKNELAGRYYDFKASDFDFQSFDLYCEIGASDDLVRTYLGLMDDLLAQFKLDDDDNHLLLSDKIHSVMLGSQDRLHMLQKKIQQAQAAVKANRGDIKAKQRILDIADYVKEKVAEEGRLEDEQRSSDANEIDQQDLQNLDSLQYALGVWALGVMILGSGAEHLTGDTKQRIATGIVQLGSALIHHWTQTRVAIDYEKAKRELTTPENVLKFFQANGKHTEDIDEAKKFIEMMVDVVEFYMLAQPLRRTMGYLCEQARQKVLAESVAKPSFKEPMEKILHSAWLTDIESGRGKDALHRAIRDLPPAKFLRVNLASHFLTRVHWNHWRKDDRLVLLDMAEEALKPLSLNFKKGELMRAIEKDNKKSEGDE
;
A
#
# COMPACT_ATOMS: atom_id res chain seq x y z
N MET A 1 38.66 -8.79 -40.95
CA MET A 1 38.37 -7.58 -41.76
C MET A 1 37.59 -6.63 -40.87
N ASN A 2 38.08 -5.40 -40.79
CA ASN A 2 37.70 -4.37 -39.82
C ASN A 2 36.28 -3.85 -39.98
N ALA A 3 35.59 -3.64 -38.87
CA ALA A 3 34.75 -2.47 -38.66
C ALA A 3 34.82 -2.09 -37.17
N ALA A 4 35.76 -1.22 -36.85
CA ALA A 4 35.73 -0.43 -35.64
C ALA A 4 34.46 0.45 -35.68
N ASN A 5 33.58 0.31 -34.70
CA ASN A 5 32.67 1.39 -34.33
C ASN A 5 33.02 1.81 -32.91
N SER A 6 33.97 2.75 -32.84
CA SER A 6 34.10 3.70 -31.75
C SER A 6 32.70 4.20 -31.34
N ARG A 7 32.34 4.10 -30.06
CA ARG A 7 31.32 5.01 -29.50
C ARG A 7 31.96 6.40 -29.47
N ILE A 8 31.87 7.11 -30.58
CA ILE A 8 32.12 8.54 -30.67
C ILE A 8 31.17 9.18 -29.65
N GLY A 9 31.70 9.91 -28.67
CA GLY A 9 30.87 10.71 -27.76
C GLY A 9 29.97 11.61 -28.60
N ARG A 10 28.67 11.64 -28.30
CA ARG A 10 27.75 12.57 -28.98
C ARG A 10 28.31 13.97 -28.84
N ARG A 11 28.30 14.75 -29.93
CA ARG A 11 28.79 16.13 -29.91
C ARG A 11 28.00 16.91 -28.85
N ARG A 12 28.72 17.57 -27.95
CA ARG A 12 28.11 18.35 -26.87
C ARG A 12 27.82 19.76 -27.35
N PHE A 13 26.67 20.28 -26.97
CA PHE A 13 26.33 21.70 -27.02
C PHE A 13 25.93 22.17 -25.63
N ASP A 14 26.36 23.37 -25.24
CA ASP A 14 26.07 23.89 -23.90
C ASP A 14 24.66 24.40 -23.80
N ILE A 15 24.14 24.94 -24.90
CA ILE A 15 22.81 25.54 -24.99
C ILE A 15 22.13 24.99 -26.23
N ALA A 16 20.94 24.40 -26.05
CA ALA A 16 19.99 24.15 -27.12
C ALA A 16 18.91 25.22 -27.09
N VAL A 17 18.65 25.87 -28.23
CA VAL A 17 17.56 26.83 -28.37
C VAL A 17 16.47 26.24 -29.26
N VAL A 18 15.28 26.04 -28.69
CA VAL A 18 14.09 25.60 -29.42
C VAL A 18 13.28 26.83 -29.79
N ILE A 19 13.08 27.03 -31.10
CA ILE A 19 12.42 28.21 -31.66
C ILE A 19 11.09 27.79 -32.32
N PRO A 20 9.94 28.31 -31.85
CA PRO A 20 8.63 27.88 -32.32
C PRO A 20 8.29 28.22 -33.77
N LEU A 21 8.44 29.50 -34.14
CA LEU A 21 7.97 30.03 -35.42
C LEU A 21 9.12 30.31 -36.38
N GLU A 22 8.82 30.26 -37.67
CA GLU A 22 9.78 30.60 -38.73
C GLU A 22 10.25 32.06 -38.62
N GLU A 23 9.32 33.00 -38.37
CA GLU A 23 9.65 34.42 -38.15
C GLU A 23 10.56 34.65 -36.94
N GLU A 24 10.37 33.88 -35.86
CA GLU A 24 11.22 33.96 -34.66
C GLU A 24 12.61 33.40 -34.96
N CYS A 25 12.67 32.32 -35.76
CA CYS A 25 13.92 31.72 -36.20
C CYS A 25 14.68 32.64 -37.14
N GLN A 26 14.00 33.33 -38.05
CA GLN A 26 14.60 34.32 -38.94
C GLN A 26 15.22 35.48 -38.16
N GLU A 27 14.51 36.01 -37.15
CA GLU A 27 15.06 37.05 -36.27
C GLU A 27 16.23 36.52 -35.44
N PHE A 28 16.19 35.27 -34.98
CA PHE A 28 17.33 34.67 -34.29
C PHE A 28 18.57 34.59 -35.20
N ILE A 29 18.42 34.15 -36.45
CA ILE A 29 19.52 34.02 -37.42
C ILE A 29 20.08 35.39 -37.82
N ASN A 30 19.27 36.45 -37.78
CA ASN A 30 19.76 37.82 -37.97
C ASN A 30 20.68 38.28 -36.83
N VAL A 31 20.59 37.65 -35.64
CA VAL A 31 21.34 37.99 -34.43
C VAL A 31 22.57 37.11 -34.23
N PHE A 32 22.46 35.84 -34.61
CA PHE A 32 23.47 34.80 -34.48
C PHE A 32 23.84 34.21 -35.85
N GLU A 33 25.12 34.28 -36.20
CA GLU A 33 25.63 33.71 -37.45
C GLU A 33 25.61 32.17 -37.41
N LEU A 34 25.05 31.53 -38.43
CA LEU A 34 25.04 30.07 -38.57
C LEU A 34 26.44 29.54 -38.86
N GLN A 35 26.81 28.40 -38.27
CA GLN A 35 28.14 27.82 -38.42
C GLN A 35 28.11 26.42 -39.08
N ASP A 36 27.66 25.39 -38.36
CA ASP A 36 27.57 24.03 -38.87
C ASP A 36 26.11 23.61 -39.03
N ASP A 37 25.74 23.12 -40.22
CA ASP A 37 24.40 22.61 -40.50
C ASP A 37 24.23 21.16 -40.00
N PHE A 38 23.22 20.93 -39.17
CA PHE A 38 22.80 19.62 -38.66
C PHE A 38 21.37 19.28 -39.05
N SER A 39 20.85 19.96 -40.07
CA SER A 39 19.49 19.76 -40.53
C SER A 39 19.30 18.33 -41.02
N THR A 40 18.10 17.82 -40.80
CA THR A 40 17.63 16.54 -41.34
C THR A 40 16.65 16.81 -42.47
N GLU A 41 16.14 15.76 -43.12
CA GLU A 41 15.15 15.90 -44.20
C GLU A 41 13.91 16.72 -43.80
N ILE A 42 13.58 16.76 -42.50
CA ILE A 42 12.33 17.35 -41.97
C ILE A 42 12.53 18.44 -40.90
N LEU A 43 13.73 18.55 -40.32
CA LEU A 43 14.01 19.49 -39.23
C LEU A 43 15.23 20.35 -39.52
N PHE A 44 15.05 21.67 -39.46
CA PHE A 44 16.14 22.64 -39.53
C PHE A 44 16.88 22.71 -38.19
N ARG A 45 18.19 22.44 -38.21
CA ARG A 45 19.06 22.46 -37.03
C ARG A 45 20.44 22.97 -37.43
N SER A 46 21.01 23.87 -36.65
CA SER A 46 22.35 24.41 -36.94
C SER A 46 23.05 24.80 -35.65
N SER A 47 24.38 24.69 -35.60
CA SER A 47 25.13 25.45 -34.60
C SER A 47 25.23 26.91 -35.02
N VAL A 48 25.48 27.78 -34.05
CA VAL A 48 25.70 29.21 -34.28
C VAL A 48 26.96 29.70 -33.60
N VAL A 49 27.54 30.78 -34.13
CA VAL A 49 28.68 31.46 -33.53
C VAL A 49 28.25 32.14 -32.24
N SER A 50 28.77 31.63 -31.12
CA SER A 50 28.53 32.20 -29.79
C SER A 50 29.39 33.45 -29.58
N PRO A 51 28.84 34.55 -29.01
CA PRO A 51 29.62 35.70 -28.55
C PRO A 51 30.67 35.35 -27.48
N CYS A 52 30.48 34.24 -26.76
CA CYS A 52 31.46 33.67 -25.85
C CYS A 52 32.12 32.49 -26.54
N GLU A 53 33.39 32.63 -26.94
CA GLU A 53 34.17 31.58 -27.63
C GLU A 53 34.17 30.24 -26.88
N ASP A 54 34.07 30.32 -25.55
CA ASP A 54 34.03 29.12 -24.74
C ASP A 54 32.73 28.37 -24.85
N LEU A 55 31.57 28.95 -25.21
CA LEU A 55 30.25 28.29 -25.20
C LEU A 55 29.78 27.90 -26.61
N SER A 56 29.14 26.74 -26.71
CA SER A 56 28.59 26.19 -27.96
C SER A 56 27.06 26.16 -27.90
N ILE A 57 26.43 26.56 -29.01
CA ILE A 57 24.98 26.73 -29.11
C ILE A 57 24.48 25.97 -30.34
N ILE A 58 23.40 25.21 -30.17
CA ILE A 58 22.65 24.59 -31.24
C ILE A 58 21.22 25.11 -31.23
N ILE A 59 20.67 25.33 -32.41
CA ILE A 59 19.27 25.73 -32.58
C ILE A 59 18.47 24.67 -33.30
N ILE A 60 17.17 24.62 -33.02
CA ILE A 60 16.19 23.87 -33.79
C ILE A 60 14.93 24.69 -33.98
N LYS A 61 14.42 24.73 -35.23
CA LYS A 61 13.08 25.25 -35.52
C LYS A 61 12.09 24.09 -35.46
N GLN A 62 11.05 24.20 -34.63
CA GLN A 62 10.04 23.14 -34.51
C GLN A 62 9.11 23.08 -35.74
N GLU A 63 8.52 21.93 -36.03
CA GLU A 63 7.75 21.73 -37.27
C GLU A 63 6.42 22.51 -37.30
N GLY A 64 5.72 22.61 -36.17
CA GLY A 64 4.43 23.29 -36.03
C GLY A 64 4.26 23.98 -34.67
N MET A 65 3.20 24.77 -34.49
CA MET A 65 2.91 25.46 -33.22
C MET A 65 2.45 24.51 -32.12
N GLY A 66 2.75 24.83 -30.86
CA GLY A 66 2.25 24.10 -29.70
C GLY A 66 3.21 23.11 -29.07
N ARG A 67 2.90 22.75 -27.82
CA ARG A 67 3.79 22.03 -26.91
C ARG A 67 4.32 20.71 -27.43
N THR A 68 3.50 19.93 -28.16
CA THR A 68 3.92 18.61 -28.68
C THR A 68 5.08 18.75 -29.67
N HIS A 69 5.00 19.72 -30.59
CA HIS A 69 6.06 19.98 -31.55
C HIS A 69 7.33 20.50 -30.88
N ALA A 70 7.19 21.35 -29.85
CA ALA A 70 8.30 21.85 -29.06
C ALA A 70 9.04 20.73 -28.32
N GLY A 71 8.28 19.82 -27.68
CA GLY A 71 8.83 18.64 -27.01
C GLY A 71 9.52 17.67 -27.98
N ASN A 72 8.96 17.47 -29.18
CA ASN A 72 9.56 16.64 -30.22
C ASN A 72 10.86 17.25 -30.77
N ALA A 73 10.89 18.56 -30.99
CA ALA A 73 12.09 19.27 -31.42
C ALA A 73 13.23 19.10 -30.40
N LEU A 74 12.97 19.36 -29.12
CA LEU A 74 13.98 19.12 -28.08
C LEU A 74 14.39 17.66 -28.01
N SER A 75 13.44 16.72 -28.03
CA SER A 75 13.72 15.28 -28.00
C SER A 75 14.62 14.84 -29.15
N SER A 76 14.45 15.44 -30.34
CA SER A 76 15.29 15.19 -31.50
C SER A 76 16.72 15.69 -31.30
N LEU A 77 16.92 16.89 -30.73
CA LEU A 77 18.27 17.35 -30.38
C LEU A 77 18.91 16.45 -29.33
N LEU A 78 18.16 16.05 -28.31
CA LEU A 78 18.65 15.18 -27.24
C LEU A 78 18.89 13.74 -27.68
N ALA A 79 18.40 13.33 -28.86
CA ALA A 79 18.70 12.02 -29.44
C ALA A 79 20.12 12.02 -30.05
N ASP A 80 20.54 13.13 -30.64
CA ASP A 80 21.76 13.23 -31.44
C ASP A 80 22.93 13.91 -30.67
N PHE A 81 22.60 14.80 -29.72
CA PHE A 81 23.55 15.65 -29.03
C PHE A 81 23.43 15.55 -27.49
N ASP A 82 24.52 15.88 -26.81
CA ASP A 82 24.54 16.11 -25.36
C ASP A 82 24.31 17.60 -25.10
N ILE A 83 23.29 17.96 -24.30
CA ILE A 83 22.81 19.34 -24.14
C ILE A 83 22.90 19.76 -22.67
N GLY A 84 23.56 20.90 -22.41
CA GLY A 84 23.75 21.44 -21.05
C GLY A 84 22.60 22.30 -20.50
N LEU A 85 21.86 23.00 -21.37
CA LEU A 85 20.77 23.92 -21.02
C LEU A 85 19.78 23.98 -22.19
N ALA A 86 18.49 23.80 -21.92
CA ALA A 86 17.44 23.96 -22.93
C ALA A 86 16.77 25.35 -22.80
N ILE A 87 16.69 26.11 -23.88
CA ILE A 87 16.04 27.42 -23.92
C ILE A 87 14.88 27.38 -24.91
N CYS A 88 13.67 27.67 -24.42
CA CYS A 88 12.54 28.00 -25.28
C CYS A 88 12.57 29.49 -25.59
N LEU A 89 12.77 29.85 -26.85
CA LEU A 89 12.90 31.25 -27.28
C LEU A 89 11.84 31.61 -28.31
N GLY A 90 11.11 32.70 -28.09
CA GLY A 90 10.14 33.20 -29.05
C GLY A 90 9.36 34.40 -28.51
N ILE A 91 8.09 34.52 -28.90
CA ILE A 91 7.18 35.59 -28.48
C ILE A 91 6.07 35.05 -27.55
N ALA A 92 5.43 35.95 -26.80
CA ALA A 92 4.31 35.64 -25.93
C ALA A 92 3.34 36.83 -25.82
N GLY A 93 2.09 36.53 -25.44
CA GLY A 93 1.11 37.54 -25.06
C GLY A 93 1.25 37.92 -23.59
N SER A 94 1.25 39.21 -23.26
CA SER A 94 1.32 39.69 -21.88
C SER A 94 -0.01 39.54 -21.16
N LEU A 95 0.00 38.94 -19.97
CA LEU A 95 -1.10 38.90 -19.02
C LEU A 95 -0.95 39.93 -17.89
N SER A 96 0.26 40.46 -17.64
CA SER A 96 0.51 41.44 -16.56
C SER A 96 0.54 42.88 -17.06
N ASP A 97 0.04 43.83 -16.28
CA ASP A 97 0.17 45.28 -16.59
C ASP A 97 1.61 45.78 -16.45
N ASP A 98 2.48 44.95 -15.86
CA ASP A 98 3.89 45.24 -15.68
C ASP A 98 4.73 45.03 -16.95
N LEU A 99 4.16 44.57 -18.06
CA LEU A 99 4.88 44.30 -19.31
C LEU A 99 4.27 45.04 -20.49
N GLN A 100 5.11 45.72 -21.25
CA GLN A 100 4.80 46.50 -22.45
C GLN A 100 5.19 45.74 -23.73
N LEU A 101 4.67 46.20 -24.88
CA LEU A 101 5.04 45.64 -26.18
C LEU A 101 6.54 45.78 -26.43
N GLY A 102 7.19 44.69 -26.84
CA GLY A 102 8.63 44.63 -27.05
C GLY A 102 9.47 44.36 -25.78
N ASP A 103 8.87 44.33 -24.58
CA ASP A 103 9.57 43.86 -23.39
C ASP A 103 9.95 42.38 -23.52
N VAL A 104 10.89 41.94 -22.68
CA VAL A 104 11.30 40.53 -22.59
C VAL A 104 10.91 40.00 -21.21
N CYS A 105 10.20 38.87 -21.18
CA CYS A 105 10.00 38.11 -19.96
C CYS A 105 10.78 36.80 -20.00
N TYR A 106 11.25 36.34 -18.85
CA TYR A 106 11.81 34.99 -18.72
C TYR A 106 11.27 34.28 -17.48
N SER A 107 11.20 32.97 -17.57
CA SER A 107 10.52 32.13 -16.59
C SER A 107 11.31 32.01 -15.29
N THR A 108 10.65 32.27 -14.17
CA THR A 108 11.00 31.68 -12.86
C THR A 108 10.26 30.36 -12.65
N GLN A 109 9.07 30.26 -13.25
CA GLN A 109 8.21 29.10 -13.26
C GLN A 109 7.43 29.09 -14.59
N VAL A 110 7.12 27.90 -15.08
CA VAL A 110 6.12 27.65 -16.11
C VAL A 110 4.98 26.85 -15.50
N PHE A 111 3.73 27.17 -15.81
CA PHE A 111 2.64 26.23 -15.57
C PHE A 111 1.95 25.88 -16.87
N ASP A 112 1.71 24.59 -17.08
CA ASP A 112 1.05 24.04 -18.26
C ASP A 112 -0.37 23.61 -17.91
N VAL A 113 -1.37 24.16 -18.61
CA VAL A 113 -2.80 23.85 -18.44
C VAL A 113 -3.39 23.10 -19.63
N LEU A 114 -2.56 22.73 -20.61
CA LEU A 114 -3.02 22.05 -21.82
C LEU A 114 -3.30 20.55 -21.58
N ASP A 115 -2.84 19.99 -20.46
CA ASP A 115 -3.13 18.63 -20.03
C ASP A 115 -4.23 18.57 -18.98
N ASN A 116 -5.08 17.54 -19.05
CA ASN A 116 -6.08 17.19 -18.04
C ASN A 116 -7.09 18.32 -17.73
N ALA A 117 -7.30 19.27 -18.64
CA ALA A 117 -8.34 20.28 -18.52
C ALA A 117 -9.73 19.64 -18.70
N LYS A 118 -10.64 19.94 -17.76
CA LYS A 118 -12.01 19.43 -17.79
C LYS A 118 -12.94 20.52 -18.32
N ALA A 119 -13.70 20.19 -19.35
CA ALA A 119 -14.77 21.05 -19.84
C ALA A 119 -16.12 20.59 -19.25
N SER A 120 -16.89 21.49 -18.66
CA SER A 120 -18.20 21.23 -18.08
C SER A 120 -19.24 22.21 -18.60
N ASP A 121 -20.45 21.74 -18.87
CA ASP A 121 -21.57 22.60 -19.24
C ASP A 121 -22.27 23.09 -17.96
N ILE A 122 -22.18 24.39 -17.68
CA ILE A 122 -22.87 24.99 -16.52
C ILE A 122 -24.33 25.34 -16.89
N GLU A 123 -24.57 25.78 -18.13
CA GLU A 123 -25.91 26.09 -18.69
C GLU A 123 -25.96 25.77 -20.20
N LYS A 124 -27.15 25.68 -20.80
CA LYS A 124 -27.33 25.45 -22.25
C LYS A 124 -26.57 26.51 -23.06
N GLY A 125 -25.42 26.13 -23.62
CA GLY A 125 -24.56 26.98 -24.44
C GLY A 125 -23.46 27.75 -23.70
N LYS A 126 -23.25 27.53 -22.39
CA LYS A 126 -22.10 28.06 -21.63
C LYS A 126 -21.20 26.91 -21.16
N LEU A 127 -20.04 26.83 -21.81
CA LEU A 127 -18.95 25.92 -21.49
C LEU A 127 -18.05 26.54 -20.43
N ASP A 128 -17.70 25.78 -19.40
CA ASP A 128 -16.70 26.16 -18.41
C ASP A 128 -15.49 25.23 -18.45
N LEU A 129 -14.29 25.79 -18.28
CA LEU A 129 -13.03 25.06 -18.27
C LEU A 129 -12.39 25.07 -16.88
N GLU A 130 -12.25 23.91 -16.27
CA GLU A 130 -11.46 23.70 -15.05
C GLU A 130 -10.06 23.22 -15.44
N PHE A 131 -9.02 23.94 -14.98
CA PHE A 131 -7.63 23.61 -15.27
C PHE A 131 -7.01 22.74 -14.16
N SER A 132 -6.15 21.80 -14.55
CA SER A 132 -5.28 21.05 -13.64
C SER A 132 -3.81 21.32 -13.99
N PRO A 133 -3.24 22.45 -13.53
CA PRO A 133 -1.93 22.90 -13.99
C PRO A 133 -0.77 22.00 -13.53
N THR A 134 0.13 21.69 -14.45
CA THR A 134 1.45 21.11 -14.13
C THR A 134 2.46 22.23 -13.99
N HIS A 135 3.21 22.27 -12.87
CA HIS A 135 4.15 23.35 -12.58
C HIS A 135 5.62 22.92 -12.76
N PHE A 136 6.36 23.66 -13.58
CA PHE A 136 7.80 23.50 -13.80
C PHE A 136 8.56 24.71 -13.27
N ARG A 137 9.70 24.50 -12.62
CA ARG A 137 10.51 25.59 -12.05
C ARG A 137 11.82 25.76 -12.82
N THR A 138 12.18 27.00 -13.08
CA THR A 138 13.53 27.35 -13.55
C THR A 138 14.51 27.27 -12.39
N ASP A 139 15.74 26.83 -12.65
CA ASP A 139 16.82 26.84 -11.67
C ASP A 139 17.01 28.25 -11.10
N ARG A 140 17.01 28.37 -9.76
CA ARG A 140 17.14 29.65 -9.07
C ARG A 140 18.49 30.33 -9.31
N ALA A 141 19.57 29.56 -9.47
CA ALA A 141 20.89 30.09 -9.77
C ALA A 141 20.94 30.68 -11.18
N LEU A 142 20.26 30.03 -12.14
CA LEU A 142 20.09 30.55 -13.50
C LEU A 142 19.30 31.87 -13.48
N VAL A 143 18.14 31.88 -12.81
CA VAL A 143 17.31 33.08 -12.66
C VAL A 143 18.10 34.23 -12.02
N ALA A 144 18.84 33.96 -10.94
CA ALA A 144 19.69 34.96 -10.29
C ALA A 144 20.78 35.50 -11.22
N ALA A 145 21.42 34.64 -12.01
CA ALA A 145 22.41 35.05 -12.99
C ALA A 145 21.82 36.02 -14.04
N LEU A 146 20.60 35.75 -14.53
CA LEU A 146 19.89 36.66 -15.42
C LEU A 146 19.55 37.98 -14.72
N ASN A 147 19.11 37.95 -13.46
CA ASN A 147 18.78 39.17 -12.70
C ASN A 147 19.98 40.09 -12.51
N PHE A 148 21.17 39.52 -12.31
CA PHE A 148 22.38 40.27 -12.00
C PHE A 148 22.83 41.20 -13.13
N ILE A 149 22.43 40.96 -14.39
CA ILE A 149 22.68 41.89 -15.51
C ILE A 149 22.12 43.30 -15.24
N ARG A 150 21.04 43.39 -14.45
CA ARG A 150 20.37 44.65 -14.09
C ARG A 150 20.88 45.26 -12.78
N MET A 151 21.48 44.44 -11.92
CA MET A 151 21.77 44.78 -10.52
C MET A 151 23.26 45.04 -10.26
N LYS A 152 24.17 44.23 -10.84
CA LYS A 152 25.60 44.35 -10.58
C LYS A 152 26.19 45.56 -11.31
N LYS A 153 27.09 46.28 -10.63
CA LYS A 153 27.63 47.56 -11.10
C LYS A 153 28.39 47.45 -12.42
N ASP A 154 29.12 46.36 -12.61
CA ASP A 154 29.92 46.01 -13.78
C ASP A 154 29.08 45.52 -14.96
N LEU A 155 27.91 44.92 -14.71
CA LEU A 155 27.03 44.37 -15.74
C LEU A 155 25.93 45.35 -16.19
N ARG A 156 25.49 46.23 -15.29
CA ARG A 156 24.41 47.21 -15.55
C ARG A 156 24.61 48.10 -16.78
N PRO A 157 25.84 48.54 -17.15
CA PRO A 157 26.07 49.27 -18.41
C PRO A 157 25.65 48.47 -19.64
N LEU A 158 26.01 47.18 -19.71
CA LEU A 158 25.65 46.30 -20.84
C LEU A 158 24.13 46.20 -21.02
N TYR A 159 23.39 46.12 -19.90
CA TYR A 159 21.93 46.12 -19.94
C TYR A 159 21.37 47.44 -20.48
N LYS A 160 21.91 48.60 -20.06
CA LYS A 160 21.45 49.91 -20.55
C LYS A 160 21.75 50.12 -22.04
N ASP A 161 22.90 49.63 -22.50
CA ASP A 161 23.29 49.72 -23.91
C ASP A 161 22.30 48.90 -24.76
N TRP A 162 21.98 47.68 -24.31
CA TRP A 162 20.93 46.86 -24.93
C TRP A 162 19.57 47.58 -24.94
N GLN A 163 19.14 48.17 -23.83
CA GLN A 163 17.88 48.94 -23.77
C GLN A 163 17.84 50.07 -24.80
N THR A 164 18.94 50.84 -24.90
CA THR A 164 19.05 51.98 -25.82
C THR A 164 19.05 51.54 -27.27
N GLU A 165 19.84 50.52 -27.61
CA GLU A 165 19.94 49.94 -28.95
C GLU A 165 18.58 49.42 -29.42
N ARG A 166 17.92 48.61 -28.58
CA ARG A 166 16.65 47.99 -28.91
C ARG A 166 15.50 49.00 -28.95
N GLY A 167 15.53 50.03 -28.10
CA GLY A 167 14.61 51.16 -28.19
C GLY A 167 14.76 51.96 -29.50
N GLY A 168 15.99 52.13 -29.99
CA GLY A 168 16.26 52.74 -31.30
C GLY A 168 15.75 51.89 -32.47
N PHE A 169 15.95 50.57 -32.42
CA PHE A 169 15.43 49.63 -33.41
C PHE A 169 13.91 49.65 -33.47
N ALA A 170 13.23 49.61 -32.31
CA ALA A 170 11.78 49.68 -32.23
C ALA A 170 11.22 50.96 -32.86
N LYS A 171 11.83 52.12 -32.59
CA LYS A 171 11.44 53.42 -33.20
C LYS A 171 11.62 53.46 -34.72
N THR A 172 12.54 52.66 -35.26
CA THR A 172 12.80 52.61 -36.71
C THR A 172 11.71 51.82 -37.44
N LEU A 173 11.27 50.70 -36.86
CA LEU A 173 10.20 49.86 -37.42
C LEU A 173 8.80 50.42 -37.12
N VAL A 174 8.61 50.99 -35.94
CA VAL A 174 7.33 51.54 -35.46
C VAL A 174 7.58 52.94 -34.89
N PRO A 175 7.57 53.99 -35.73
CA PRO A 175 7.86 55.36 -35.30
C PRO A 175 6.69 56.05 -34.57
N GLY A 176 5.49 55.48 -34.60
CA GLY A 176 4.27 56.02 -33.99
C GLY A 176 3.76 55.22 -32.80
N ASP A 177 2.57 55.57 -32.31
CA ASP A 177 1.85 54.78 -31.31
C ASP A 177 1.12 53.60 -31.96
N VAL A 178 0.89 52.54 -31.19
CA VAL A 178 0.17 51.32 -31.59
C VAL A 178 -0.97 51.00 -30.63
N PRO A 179 -1.99 50.21 -31.05
CA PRO A 179 -2.98 49.68 -30.12
C PRO A 179 -2.30 48.89 -29.00
N GLY A 180 -2.51 49.34 -27.78
CA GLY A 180 -2.09 48.69 -26.55
C GLY A 180 -3.30 48.14 -25.79
N ARG A 181 -3.04 47.72 -24.54
CA ARG A 181 -4.02 47.03 -23.71
C ARG A 181 -5.33 47.82 -23.53
N ASN A 182 -6.46 47.14 -23.64
CA ASN A 182 -7.81 47.69 -23.45
C ASN A 182 -8.10 48.93 -24.34
N GLY A 183 -7.56 48.99 -25.56
CA GLY A 183 -7.82 50.06 -26.52
C GLY A 183 -7.04 51.36 -26.25
N ARG A 184 -6.05 51.34 -25.36
CA ARG A 184 -5.11 52.46 -25.18
C ARG A 184 -4.14 52.52 -26.34
N ARG A 185 -3.48 53.66 -26.53
CA ARG A 185 -2.34 53.79 -27.46
C ARG A 185 -1.03 53.66 -26.69
N GLU A 186 -0.09 52.92 -27.25
CA GLU A 186 1.19 52.58 -26.63
C GLU A 186 2.33 52.95 -27.59
N VAL A 187 3.41 53.55 -27.08
CA VAL A 187 4.61 53.84 -27.87
C VAL A 187 5.69 52.86 -27.42
N LEU A 188 6.29 52.14 -28.37
CA LEU A 188 7.40 51.24 -28.05
C LEU A 188 8.61 52.08 -27.63
N THR A 189 9.12 51.81 -26.42
CA THR A 189 10.27 52.51 -25.85
C THR A 189 11.42 51.54 -25.61
N GLU A 190 12.39 51.94 -24.77
CA GLU A 190 13.47 51.06 -24.35
C GLU A 190 12.90 49.83 -23.63
N PRO A 191 13.13 48.60 -24.13
CA PRO A 191 12.51 47.42 -23.56
C PRO A 191 13.08 47.13 -22.17
N LYS A 192 12.31 46.47 -21.31
CA LYS A 192 12.82 45.90 -20.07
C LYS A 192 12.75 44.37 -20.10
N ALA A 193 13.67 43.76 -19.35
CA ALA A 193 13.65 42.34 -19.04
C ALA A 193 13.05 42.12 -17.65
N MET A 194 12.08 41.21 -17.51
CA MET A 194 11.43 40.89 -16.24
C MET A 194 11.35 39.37 -16.02
N GLU A 195 11.58 38.94 -14.78
CA GLU A 195 11.40 37.55 -14.37
C GLU A 195 9.95 37.31 -13.90
N GLY A 196 9.38 36.15 -14.19
CA GLY A 196 8.10 35.76 -13.57
C GLY A 196 7.53 34.46 -14.10
N THR A 197 6.26 34.21 -13.78
CA THR A 197 5.56 32.99 -14.18
C THR A 197 5.09 33.10 -15.64
N VAL A 198 5.35 32.07 -16.45
CA VAL A 198 4.85 31.96 -17.83
C VAL A 198 3.81 30.83 -17.90
N ALA A 199 2.67 31.09 -18.53
CA ALA A 199 1.64 30.09 -18.75
C ALA A 199 1.83 29.42 -20.11
N CYS A 200 1.96 28.10 -20.13
CA CYS A 200 1.80 27.28 -21.32
C CYS A 200 0.31 26.93 -21.45
N ALA A 201 -0.41 27.67 -22.29
CA ALA A 201 -1.86 27.62 -22.39
C ALA A 201 -2.34 28.00 -23.80
N SER A 202 -3.63 27.84 -24.08
CA SER A 202 -4.20 28.33 -25.32
C SER A 202 -4.16 29.86 -25.35
N VAL A 203 -3.55 30.47 -26.37
CA VAL A 203 -3.52 31.92 -26.51
C VAL A 203 -4.85 32.38 -27.12
N THR A 204 -5.65 33.13 -26.35
CA THR A 204 -6.99 33.57 -26.76
C THR A 204 -7.25 35.03 -26.36
N LYS A 205 -8.18 35.69 -27.05
CA LYS A 205 -8.71 37.03 -26.71
C LYS A 205 -9.78 37.02 -25.60
N SER A 206 -10.11 35.85 -25.05
CA SER A 206 -11.16 35.70 -24.03
C SER A 206 -10.67 36.24 -22.68
N ALA A 207 -11.29 37.33 -22.23
CA ALA A 207 -11.03 37.90 -20.92
C ALA A 207 -11.32 36.91 -19.78
N GLU A 208 -12.32 36.03 -19.96
CA GLU A 208 -12.70 35.02 -18.98
C GLU A 208 -11.65 33.91 -18.87
N TYR A 209 -11.16 33.40 -20.01
CA TYR A 209 -10.07 32.41 -20.04
C TYR A 209 -8.80 32.98 -19.40
N ASN A 210 -8.42 34.21 -19.78
CA ASN A 210 -7.23 34.86 -19.24
C ASN A 210 -7.36 35.19 -17.75
N LYS A 211 -8.57 35.49 -17.27
CA LYS A 211 -8.84 35.65 -15.84
C LYS A 211 -8.60 34.35 -15.09
N LYS A 212 -9.06 33.20 -15.63
CA LYS A 212 -8.81 31.89 -15.03
C LYS A 212 -7.32 31.52 -14.97
N LEU A 213 -6.53 31.86 -15.99
CA LEU A 213 -5.07 31.69 -15.93
C LEU A 213 -4.43 32.53 -14.82
N LYS A 214 -4.93 33.76 -14.59
CA LYS A 214 -4.48 34.63 -13.49
C LYS A 214 -4.93 34.15 -12.11
N GLU A 215 -6.03 33.41 -12.04
CA GLU A 215 -6.51 32.79 -10.79
C GLU A 215 -5.61 31.63 -10.34
N ILE A 216 -4.96 30.92 -11.28
CA ILE A 216 -3.94 29.90 -10.97
C ILE A 216 -2.71 30.54 -10.30
N ASP A 217 -2.16 31.59 -10.93
CA ASP A 217 -1.07 32.37 -10.35
C ASP A 217 -1.24 33.85 -10.70
N ARG A 218 -1.52 34.67 -9.68
CA ARG A 218 -1.65 36.12 -9.82
C ARG A 218 -0.41 36.82 -10.36
N LYS A 219 0.76 36.16 -10.33
CA LYS A 219 2.05 36.65 -10.84
C LYS A 219 2.36 36.18 -12.26
N VAL A 220 1.40 35.55 -12.94
CA VAL A 220 1.55 35.20 -14.36
C VAL A 220 1.81 36.46 -15.19
N LEU A 221 2.95 36.47 -15.88
CA LEU A 221 3.40 37.59 -16.68
C LEU A 221 2.93 37.48 -18.12
N ALA A 222 3.07 36.28 -18.71
CA ALA A 222 2.83 36.05 -20.11
C ALA A 222 2.24 34.66 -20.37
N VAL A 223 1.62 34.50 -21.53
CA VAL A 223 1.04 33.24 -22.03
C VAL A 223 1.59 32.91 -23.42
N GLU A 224 1.97 31.64 -23.60
CA GLU A 224 2.51 31.04 -24.82
C GLU A 224 2.09 29.56 -24.91
N THR A 225 2.54 28.83 -25.93
CA THR A 225 2.00 27.49 -26.25
C THR A 225 3.02 26.35 -26.20
N GLU A 226 4.30 26.59 -25.88
CA GLU A 226 5.37 25.60 -26.10
C GLU A 226 6.12 25.17 -24.83
N SER A 227 6.30 26.08 -23.88
CA SER A 227 7.28 25.91 -22.80
C SER A 227 7.01 24.70 -21.91
N GLY A 228 5.74 24.31 -21.72
CA GLY A 228 5.35 23.16 -20.90
C GLY A 228 6.09 21.87 -21.27
N SER A 229 6.04 21.44 -22.53
CA SER A 229 6.69 20.19 -22.93
C SER A 229 8.23 20.33 -23.04
N ILE A 230 8.77 21.52 -23.30
CA ILE A 230 10.23 21.73 -23.23
C ILE A 230 10.72 21.48 -21.81
N TYR A 231 10.05 22.03 -20.79
CA TYR A 231 10.38 21.78 -19.40
C TYR A 231 10.17 20.32 -19.00
N GLU A 232 9.08 19.70 -19.45
CA GLU A 232 8.81 18.27 -19.24
C GLU A 232 9.97 17.40 -19.74
N ARG A 233 10.38 17.57 -21.01
CA ARG A 233 11.45 16.77 -21.63
C ARG A 233 12.82 17.06 -21.04
N ALA A 234 13.11 18.31 -20.71
CA ALA A 234 14.37 18.70 -20.09
C ALA A 234 14.47 18.15 -18.65
N THR A 235 13.40 18.26 -17.86
CA THR A 235 13.32 17.74 -16.48
C THR A 235 13.50 16.23 -16.47
N ALA A 236 12.88 15.50 -17.40
CA ALA A 236 13.03 14.06 -17.54
C ALA A 236 14.48 13.59 -17.82
N ARG A 237 15.37 14.51 -18.25
CA ARG A 237 16.80 14.23 -18.47
C ARG A 237 17.73 15.02 -17.55
N SER A 238 17.19 15.64 -16.50
CA SER A 238 17.94 16.50 -15.58
C SER A 238 18.69 17.65 -16.26
N ILE A 239 18.15 18.16 -17.36
CA ILE A 239 18.67 19.31 -18.09
C ILE A 239 17.94 20.55 -17.59
N PRO A 240 18.64 21.59 -17.10
CA PRO A 240 18.02 22.86 -16.77
C PRO A 240 17.28 23.43 -17.98
N ALA A 241 16.12 24.04 -17.75
CA ALA A 241 15.34 24.70 -18.79
C ALA A 241 15.03 26.15 -18.44
N LEU A 242 14.99 26.99 -19.46
CA LEU A 242 14.64 28.41 -19.39
C LEU A 242 13.69 28.77 -20.53
N THR A 243 12.73 29.64 -20.27
CA THR A 243 11.91 30.27 -21.32
C THR A 243 12.23 31.76 -21.38
N ILE A 244 12.48 32.27 -22.58
CA ILE A 244 12.71 33.69 -22.87
C ILE A 244 11.73 34.10 -23.96
N ARG A 245 10.83 35.04 -23.63
CA ARG A 245 9.78 35.49 -24.53
C ARG A 245 9.78 37.00 -24.69
N GLY A 246 9.72 37.47 -25.93
CA GLY A 246 9.41 38.86 -26.25
C GLY A 246 7.90 39.09 -26.25
N ILE A 247 7.43 40.22 -25.73
CA ILE A 247 6.01 40.53 -25.67
C ILE A 247 5.53 41.07 -27.01
N SER A 248 4.75 40.27 -27.73
CA SER A 248 4.20 40.61 -29.05
C SER A 248 2.81 41.24 -29.00
N ASP A 249 2.03 40.91 -27.98
CA ASP A 249 0.66 41.39 -27.80
C ASP A 249 0.25 41.36 -26.31
N HIS A 250 -0.95 41.85 -25.98
CA HIS A 250 -1.50 41.89 -24.62
C HIS A 250 -2.50 40.77 -24.32
N ALA A 251 -2.53 39.72 -25.14
CA ALA A 251 -3.48 38.60 -25.06
C ALA A 251 -4.95 39.05 -24.97
N ASP A 252 -5.30 40.22 -25.50
CA ASP A 252 -6.63 40.81 -25.39
C ASP A 252 -7.28 41.03 -26.76
N ALA A 253 -8.42 41.70 -26.78
CA ALA A 253 -9.15 41.98 -28.02
C ALA A 253 -8.42 42.92 -28.98
N SER A 254 -7.41 43.68 -28.53
CA SER A 254 -6.66 44.65 -29.36
C SER A 254 -5.68 43.98 -30.34
N LYS A 255 -5.39 42.69 -30.15
CA LYS A 255 -4.42 41.93 -30.96
C LYS A 255 -4.65 42.07 -32.47
N ASN A 256 -5.89 41.92 -32.95
CA ASN A 256 -6.17 42.00 -34.39
C ASN A 256 -5.93 43.40 -34.96
N GLU A 257 -6.24 44.43 -34.19
CA GLU A 257 -5.98 45.83 -34.58
C GLU A 257 -4.48 46.12 -34.58
N LEU A 258 -3.76 45.64 -33.57
CA LEU A 258 -2.30 45.73 -33.48
C LEU A 258 -1.61 45.05 -34.67
N GLU A 259 -2.01 43.83 -35.01
CA GLU A 259 -1.48 43.10 -36.17
C GLU A 259 -1.76 43.84 -37.48
N SER A 260 -3.00 44.29 -37.69
CA SER A 260 -3.38 45.01 -38.90
C SER A 260 -2.63 46.33 -39.08
N MET A 261 -2.31 47.02 -37.97
CA MET A 261 -1.70 48.34 -38.02
C MET A 261 -0.16 48.28 -38.05
N SER A 262 0.43 47.29 -37.37
CA SER A 262 1.88 47.08 -37.36
C SER A 262 2.40 46.22 -38.49
N ALA A 263 1.52 45.51 -39.22
CA ALA A 263 1.88 44.56 -40.26
C ALA A 263 2.95 43.54 -39.80
N GLY A 264 2.85 43.07 -38.55
CA GLY A 264 3.79 42.12 -37.94
C GLY A 264 5.08 42.75 -37.37
N ALA A 265 5.29 44.06 -37.51
CA ALA A 265 6.51 44.72 -37.02
C ALA A 265 6.71 44.56 -35.50
N VAL A 266 5.62 44.52 -34.71
CA VAL A 266 5.72 44.32 -33.26
C VAL A 266 6.15 42.89 -32.90
N ARG A 267 5.66 41.87 -33.62
CA ARG A 267 6.14 40.48 -33.48
C ARG A 267 7.61 40.37 -33.84
N GLN A 268 8.03 41.05 -34.92
CA GLN A 268 9.43 41.13 -35.32
C GLN A 268 10.29 41.76 -34.22
N ILE A 269 9.87 42.90 -33.66
CA ILE A 269 10.58 43.56 -32.56
C ILE A 269 10.66 42.65 -31.34
N ALA A 270 9.56 42.00 -30.96
CA ALA A 270 9.50 41.10 -29.81
C ALA A 270 10.45 39.90 -29.97
N ALA A 271 10.40 39.20 -31.11
CA ALA A 271 11.28 38.07 -31.40
C ALA A 271 12.76 38.50 -31.43
N SER A 272 13.04 39.62 -32.09
CA SER A 272 14.37 40.21 -32.18
C SER A 272 14.90 40.63 -30.80
N ASN A 273 14.06 41.20 -29.94
CA ASN A 273 14.43 41.57 -28.56
C ASN A 273 14.73 40.34 -27.69
N ALA A 274 13.96 39.26 -27.83
CA ALA A 274 14.22 37.99 -27.13
C ALA A 274 15.59 37.40 -27.54
N ALA A 275 15.88 37.36 -28.85
CA ALA A 275 17.18 36.90 -29.37
C ALA A 275 18.35 37.78 -28.90
N HIS A 276 18.21 39.11 -28.96
CA HIS A 276 19.23 40.05 -28.46
C HIS A 276 19.41 39.95 -26.95
N PHE A 277 18.35 39.66 -26.19
CA PHE A 277 18.48 39.45 -24.75
C PHE A 277 19.28 38.19 -24.43
N LEU A 278 19.08 37.08 -25.17
CA LEU A 278 19.95 35.90 -25.03
C LEU A 278 21.41 36.24 -25.40
N LYS A 279 21.62 37.00 -26.48
CA LYS A 279 22.97 37.49 -26.86
C LYS A 279 23.61 38.33 -25.76
N LEU A 280 22.84 39.20 -25.09
CA LEU A 280 23.29 39.95 -23.92
C LEU A 280 23.70 39.02 -22.77
N GLN A 281 22.94 37.96 -22.50
CA GLN A 281 23.30 37.00 -21.45
C GLN A 281 24.60 36.24 -21.77
N LEU A 282 24.92 36.05 -23.06
CA LEU A 282 26.20 35.46 -23.48
C LEU A 282 27.40 36.41 -23.31
N SER A 283 27.15 37.66 -22.91
CA SER A 283 28.16 38.63 -22.42
C SER A 283 28.06 38.86 -20.91
N ASN A 284 27.10 38.22 -20.22
CA ASN A 284 26.93 38.29 -18.77
C ASN A 284 27.80 37.23 -18.09
N SER A 285 28.82 37.67 -17.36
CA SER A 285 29.75 36.78 -16.66
C SER A 285 29.06 35.80 -15.70
N GLU A 286 27.95 36.19 -15.06
CA GLU A 286 27.20 35.32 -14.15
C GLU A 286 26.48 34.20 -14.89
N PHE A 287 25.87 34.51 -16.04
CA PHE A 287 25.21 33.52 -16.90
C PHE A 287 26.23 32.57 -17.53
N ILE A 288 27.33 33.11 -18.06
CA ILE A 288 28.43 32.31 -18.61
C ILE A 288 28.98 31.37 -17.54
N ASN A 289 29.20 31.85 -16.31
CA ASN A 289 29.68 31.03 -15.21
C ASN A 289 28.67 29.94 -14.81
N TYR A 290 27.37 30.23 -14.84
CA TYR A 290 26.35 29.21 -14.61
C TYR A 290 26.44 28.09 -15.66
N VAL A 291 26.45 28.44 -16.94
CA VAL A 291 26.54 27.47 -18.05
C VAL A 291 27.88 26.72 -18.03
N LYS A 292 28.98 27.37 -17.66
CA LYS A 292 30.28 26.70 -17.50
C LYS A 292 30.32 25.75 -16.30
N ARG A 293 29.65 26.08 -15.19
CA ARG A 293 29.54 25.16 -14.04
C ARG A 293 28.71 23.93 -14.39
N SER A 294 27.66 24.08 -15.22
CA SER A 294 26.89 22.93 -15.70
C SER A 294 27.66 22.07 -16.70
N ARG A 295 28.75 22.57 -17.33
CA ARG A 295 29.75 21.71 -18.02
C ARG A 295 30.50 20.80 -17.07
N GLY A 296 30.98 21.37 -15.97
CA GLY A 296 31.71 20.64 -14.94
C GLY A 296 30.90 19.45 -14.43
N SER A 297 29.61 19.62 -14.14
CA SER A 297 28.78 18.53 -13.60
C SER A 297 28.58 17.33 -14.54
N ALA A 298 28.88 17.45 -15.84
CA ALA A 298 28.81 16.33 -16.79
C ALA A 298 30.17 15.64 -17.01
N ASP A 299 31.28 16.38 -17.02
CA ASP A 299 32.66 15.84 -17.13
C ASP A 299 33.29 15.47 -15.77
N LEU A 300 32.73 15.94 -14.65
CA LEU A 300 33.13 15.54 -13.29
C LEU A 300 32.75 14.09 -12.94
N THR A 301 32.18 13.33 -13.88
CA THR A 301 31.90 11.90 -13.69
C THR A 301 33.12 10.99 -13.88
N ILE A 302 34.29 11.47 -14.35
CA ILE A 302 35.41 10.56 -14.68
C ILE A 302 36.78 10.91 -14.06
N ALA A 303 37.08 12.15 -13.66
CA ALA A 303 38.49 12.48 -13.32
C ALA A 303 38.77 13.13 -11.96
N ASP A 304 37.80 13.72 -11.25
CA ASP A 304 38.08 14.55 -10.05
C ASP A 304 37.58 13.96 -8.73
N GLN A 305 37.27 12.66 -8.68
CA GLN A 305 37.04 11.92 -7.42
C GLN A 305 38.32 11.74 -6.57
N ALA A 306 39.47 12.23 -7.01
CA ALA A 306 40.73 12.06 -6.28
C ALA A 306 41.19 13.28 -5.45
N ALA A 307 40.72 14.51 -5.72
CA ALA A 307 41.23 15.66 -4.98
C ALA A 307 40.42 16.96 -5.14
N ARG A 308 39.39 17.19 -4.31
CA ARG A 308 39.06 18.54 -3.77
C ARG A 308 37.99 18.49 -2.66
N PRO A 309 37.99 19.48 -1.75
CA PRO A 309 37.50 19.32 -0.39
C PRO A 309 35.97 19.39 -0.28
N THR A 310 35.45 18.53 0.59
CA THR A 310 34.06 18.36 1.03
C THR A 310 33.40 19.69 1.41
N THR A 311 32.55 20.24 0.54
CA THR A 311 31.50 21.16 1.00
C THR A 311 30.32 20.32 1.45
N THR A 312 30.24 20.11 2.76
CA THR A 312 29.19 19.35 3.42
C THR A 312 27.82 19.95 3.13
N ARG A 313 26.93 19.15 2.54
CA ARG A 313 25.51 19.53 2.38
C ARG A 313 24.86 19.63 3.77
N PRO A 314 24.06 20.68 4.07
CA PRO A 314 23.30 20.73 5.31
C PRO A 314 22.36 19.52 5.42
N LEU A 315 22.43 18.81 6.56
CA LEU A 315 21.65 17.59 6.78
C LEU A 315 20.15 17.80 6.58
N THR A 316 19.61 18.93 7.04
CA THR A 316 18.20 19.28 6.87
C THR A 316 17.78 19.29 5.40
N GLU A 317 18.62 19.80 4.51
CA GLU A 317 18.34 19.81 3.07
C GLU A 317 18.39 18.40 2.47
N ALA A 318 19.25 17.51 2.98
CA ALA A 318 19.33 16.13 2.53
C ALA A 318 18.08 15.33 2.95
N PHE A 319 17.61 15.50 4.18
CA PHE A 319 16.37 14.87 4.67
C PHE A 319 15.12 15.38 3.95
N GLU A 320 15.03 16.69 3.65
CA GLU A 320 13.92 17.25 2.88
C GLU A 320 13.89 16.74 1.43
N GLU A 321 15.06 16.58 0.80
CA GLU A 321 15.13 15.95 -0.53
C GLU A 321 14.72 14.49 -0.47
N ALA A 322 15.22 13.73 0.50
CA ALA A 322 14.86 12.33 0.70
C ALA A 322 13.35 12.17 0.87
N GLU A 323 12.72 12.97 1.75
CA GLU A 323 11.27 12.98 1.94
C GLU A 323 10.54 13.26 0.62
N LYS A 324 11.01 14.23 -0.16
CA LYS A 324 10.39 14.61 -1.43
C LYS A 324 10.51 13.52 -2.50
N VAL A 325 11.68 12.90 -2.64
CA VAL A 325 11.92 11.84 -3.63
C VAL A 325 11.09 10.61 -3.29
N ILE A 326 11.16 10.15 -2.03
CA ILE A 326 10.41 8.98 -1.57
C ILE A 326 8.90 9.21 -1.74
N ARG A 327 8.38 10.38 -1.32
CA ARG A 327 6.95 10.67 -1.48
C ARG A 327 6.54 10.86 -2.93
N SER A 328 7.39 11.39 -3.80
CA SER A 328 7.08 11.48 -5.24
C SER A 328 6.94 10.10 -5.85
N LYS A 329 7.82 9.16 -5.48
CA LYS A 329 7.75 7.77 -5.92
C LYS A 329 6.56 7.03 -5.34
N LEU A 330 6.25 7.24 -4.06
CA LEU A 330 5.01 6.72 -3.47
C LEU A 330 3.76 7.29 -4.13
N LYS A 331 3.74 8.54 -4.60
CA LYS A 331 2.60 9.10 -5.38
C LYS A 331 2.46 8.49 -6.78
N GLU A 332 3.58 8.12 -7.39
CA GLU A 332 3.64 7.46 -8.70
C GLU A 332 3.15 6.00 -8.58
N LEU A 333 3.63 5.29 -7.57
CA LEU A 333 3.38 3.85 -7.38
C LEU A 333 2.08 3.57 -6.60
N CYS A 334 1.66 4.47 -5.69
CA CYS A 334 0.48 4.32 -4.85
C CYS A 334 -0.53 5.47 -5.08
N PRO A 335 -1.71 5.19 -5.68
CA PRO A 335 -2.80 6.13 -5.87
C PRO A 335 -3.26 6.81 -4.58
N GLU A 336 -3.13 6.14 -3.43
CA GLU A 336 -3.42 6.72 -2.11
C GLU A 336 -2.62 7.98 -1.87
N TYR A 337 -1.31 7.95 -2.10
CA TYR A 337 -0.44 9.07 -1.76
C TYR A 337 -0.72 10.33 -2.59
N GLN A 338 -1.44 10.21 -3.73
CA GLN A 338 -1.70 11.34 -4.64
C GLN A 338 -2.48 12.47 -3.96
N LEU A 339 -3.47 12.13 -3.14
CA LEU A 339 -4.38 13.09 -2.48
C LEU A 339 -4.06 13.33 -1.00
N GLN A 340 -3.07 12.65 -0.43
CA GLN A 340 -2.81 12.68 1.01
C GLN A 340 -1.88 13.82 1.43
N GLN A 341 -2.18 14.40 2.60
CA GLN A 341 -1.44 15.52 3.18
C GLN A 341 -0.05 15.11 3.69
N LYS A 342 0.76 16.09 4.11
CA LYS A 342 2.06 15.83 4.74
C LYS A 342 1.88 15.09 6.06
N GLY A 343 2.53 13.93 6.22
CA GLY A 343 2.46 13.09 7.42
C GLY A 343 1.64 11.79 7.28
N TYR A 344 0.95 11.56 6.16
CA TYR A 344 0.33 10.26 5.86
C TYR A 344 1.41 9.19 5.64
N ARG A 345 1.25 8.04 6.29
CA ARG A 345 2.21 6.92 6.25
C ARG A 345 1.49 5.59 6.17
N LEU A 346 1.96 4.72 5.29
CA LEU A 346 1.55 3.31 5.27
C LEU A 346 2.30 2.54 6.37
N PRO A 347 1.66 1.56 7.01
CA PRO A 347 2.34 0.68 7.95
C PRO A 347 3.22 -0.33 7.20
N VAL A 348 4.32 -0.77 7.84
CA VAL A 348 5.34 -1.61 7.20
C VAL A 348 5.18 -3.06 7.63
N PRO A 349 5.33 -4.03 6.71
CA PRO A 349 5.33 -5.46 7.04
C PRO A 349 6.46 -5.84 8.00
N ARG A 350 6.22 -6.89 8.80
CA ARG A 350 7.25 -7.50 9.66
C ARG A 350 8.06 -8.54 8.90
N VAL A 351 9.13 -9.04 9.49
CA VAL A 351 10.01 -10.03 8.89
C VAL A 351 10.29 -11.18 9.85
N ARG A 352 10.44 -12.40 9.33
CA ARG A 352 10.81 -13.59 10.11
C ARG A 352 12.01 -14.26 9.47
N LYS A 353 12.99 -14.66 10.28
CA LYS A 353 14.20 -15.32 9.81
C LYS A 353 13.85 -16.70 9.23
N ILE A 354 14.45 -17.06 8.10
CA ILE A 354 14.34 -18.40 7.52
C ILE A 354 15.52 -19.21 8.06
N GLU A 355 15.25 -20.22 8.89
CA GLU A 355 16.30 -21.11 9.37
C GLU A 355 16.82 -21.99 8.22
N SER A 356 18.14 -21.97 8.02
CA SER A 356 18.81 -23.02 7.26
C SER A 356 18.75 -24.32 8.09
N GLN A 357 18.45 -25.45 7.43
CA GLN A 357 18.06 -26.76 8.00
C GLN A 357 19.03 -27.42 9.03
N GLN A 358 19.91 -26.70 9.72
CA GLN A 358 20.97 -27.27 10.56
C GLN A 358 20.88 -27.04 12.06
N HIS A 359 19.91 -26.27 12.59
CA HIS A 359 19.73 -26.19 14.04
C HIS A 359 18.25 -26.06 14.43
N ILE A 360 17.64 -27.19 14.80
CA ILE A 360 16.41 -27.20 15.60
C ILE A 360 16.85 -26.94 17.04
N ASP A 361 17.10 -25.68 17.37
CA ASP A 361 17.18 -25.25 18.77
C ASP A 361 16.04 -24.27 18.97
N ASP A 362 15.24 -24.47 20.03
CA ASP A 362 14.09 -23.66 20.48
C ASP A 362 14.55 -22.24 20.87
N SER A 363 15.12 -21.50 19.94
CA SER A 363 15.58 -20.14 20.14
C SER A 363 14.38 -19.18 20.00
N GLU A 364 14.35 -18.15 20.85
CA GLU A 364 13.32 -17.11 20.79
C GLU A 364 13.32 -16.29 19.47
N ASP A 365 14.23 -16.59 18.53
CA ASP A 365 14.53 -15.84 17.29
C ASP A 365 13.58 -16.13 16.10
N ASP A 366 12.67 -17.12 16.18
CA ASP A 366 11.71 -17.45 15.10
C ASP A 366 10.41 -16.58 15.10
N LYS A 367 10.37 -15.52 15.90
CA LYS A 367 9.20 -14.63 15.97
C LYS A 367 9.23 -13.57 14.87
N PRO A 368 8.08 -13.10 14.35
CA PRO A 368 8.04 -11.94 13.47
C PRO A 368 8.59 -10.68 14.17
N GLN A 369 9.52 -9.99 13.52
CA GLN A 369 10.23 -8.81 14.03
C GLN A 369 10.01 -7.59 13.12
N ASP A 370 10.08 -6.38 13.68
CA ASP A 370 10.03 -5.15 12.89
C ASP A 370 11.34 -4.97 12.11
N ILE A 371 11.25 -4.56 10.83
CA ILE A 371 12.44 -4.39 9.97
C ILE A 371 13.48 -3.47 10.60
N ALA A 372 13.03 -2.40 11.25
CA ALA A 372 13.90 -1.47 11.97
C ALA A 372 14.64 -2.14 13.15
N ASP A 373 13.97 -3.01 13.90
CA ASP A 373 14.58 -3.71 15.04
C ASP A 373 15.64 -4.73 14.56
N VAL A 374 15.39 -5.43 13.46
CA VAL A 374 16.37 -6.38 12.90
C VAL A 374 17.62 -5.66 12.39
N LEU A 375 17.47 -4.46 11.83
CA LEU A 375 18.60 -3.63 11.39
C LEU A 375 19.42 -3.06 12.55
N LEU A 376 18.96 -3.12 13.81
CA LEU A 376 19.79 -2.73 14.96
C LEU A 376 20.90 -3.75 15.23
N THR A 377 20.62 -5.03 15.01
CA THR A 377 21.54 -6.14 15.28
C THR A 377 22.24 -6.65 14.02
N ASN A 378 21.65 -6.45 12.85
CA ASN A 378 22.18 -6.90 11.56
C ASN A 378 22.57 -5.72 10.66
N ASP A 379 23.69 -5.87 9.96
CA ASP A 379 24.13 -4.89 8.95
C ASP A 379 23.51 -5.16 7.58
N THR A 380 23.10 -6.40 7.34
CA THR A 380 22.57 -6.83 6.04
C THR A 380 21.37 -7.74 6.21
N LEU A 381 20.31 -7.45 5.47
CA LEU A 381 19.04 -8.15 5.48
C LEU A 381 18.68 -8.60 4.06
N VAL A 382 18.32 -9.87 3.86
CA VAL A 382 17.77 -10.35 2.58
C VAL A 382 16.30 -10.69 2.77
N LEU A 383 15.42 -9.94 2.13
CA LEU A 383 13.97 -10.10 2.18
C LEU A 383 13.47 -10.85 0.94
N THR A 384 12.76 -11.95 1.16
CA THR A 384 12.00 -12.64 0.11
C THR A 384 10.53 -12.21 0.19
N LEU A 385 10.04 -11.61 -0.89
CA LEU A 385 8.63 -11.35 -1.13
C LEU A 385 8.00 -12.56 -1.83
N PRO A 386 6.77 -12.94 -1.44
CA PRO A 386 5.99 -13.88 -2.24
C PRO A 386 5.83 -13.34 -3.67
N ALA A 387 5.87 -14.20 -4.68
CA ALA A 387 5.61 -13.80 -6.08
C ALA A 387 4.21 -13.19 -6.26
N THR A 388 3.31 -13.46 -5.31
CA THR A 388 1.94 -12.94 -5.23
C THR A 388 1.87 -11.56 -4.56
N TYR A 389 2.99 -10.99 -4.10
CA TYR A 389 3.00 -9.68 -3.45
C TYR A 389 2.72 -8.59 -4.49
N PRO A 390 1.64 -7.81 -4.34
CA PRO A 390 1.04 -7.04 -5.43
C PRO A 390 1.61 -5.65 -5.68
N ASP A 391 2.60 -5.23 -4.89
CA ASP A 391 2.94 -3.81 -4.73
C ASP A 391 4.44 -3.56 -4.95
N ASP A 392 4.76 -2.76 -5.98
CA ASP A 392 6.12 -2.30 -6.27
C ASP A 392 6.61 -1.19 -5.33
N SER A 393 5.74 -0.71 -4.45
CA SER A 393 6.05 0.38 -3.53
C SER A 393 6.79 -0.04 -2.26
N ILE A 394 6.91 -1.35 -1.96
CA ILE A 394 7.51 -1.83 -0.71
C ILE A 394 8.90 -1.26 -0.40
N PRO A 395 9.86 -1.21 -1.36
CA PRO A 395 11.15 -0.57 -1.12
C PRO A 395 11.00 0.89 -0.63
N TRP A 396 10.02 1.60 -1.18
CA TRP A 396 9.72 3.00 -0.88
C TRP A 396 8.93 3.17 0.42
N VAL A 397 8.05 2.23 0.76
CA VAL A 397 7.32 2.19 2.05
C VAL A 397 8.30 1.94 3.21
N ILE A 398 9.26 1.03 3.03
CA ILE A 398 10.34 0.81 3.99
C ILE A 398 11.20 2.07 4.11
N ALA A 399 11.54 2.73 2.99
CA ALA A 399 12.30 3.97 2.99
C ALA A 399 11.57 5.10 3.76
N ASP A 400 10.28 5.32 3.52
CA ASP A 400 9.47 6.34 4.21
C ASP A 400 9.41 6.08 5.72
N HIS A 401 9.28 4.80 6.12
CA HIS A 401 9.28 4.40 7.52
C HIS A 401 10.63 4.62 8.22
N LEU A 402 11.73 4.21 7.59
CA LEU A 402 13.06 4.38 8.17
C LEU A 402 13.45 5.86 8.29
N LEU A 403 13.18 6.65 7.24
CA LEU A 403 13.40 8.10 7.25
C LEU A 403 12.68 8.78 8.41
N ALA A 404 11.47 8.30 8.70
CA ALA A 404 10.58 8.85 9.70
C ALA A 404 10.89 8.45 11.14
N ASN A 405 11.27 7.19 11.37
CA ASN A 405 11.39 6.60 12.71
C ASN A 405 12.84 6.45 13.18
N GLY A 406 13.81 6.49 12.26
CA GLY A 406 15.22 6.27 12.58
C GLY A 406 15.54 4.82 12.96
N LEU A 407 16.77 4.59 13.40
CA LEU A 407 17.28 3.32 13.94
C LEU A 407 17.93 3.58 15.29
N GLY A 408 17.22 3.24 16.38
CA GLY A 408 17.70 3.47 17.74
C GLY A 408 17.86 4.96 18.05
N THR A 409 19.09 5.41 18.26
CA THR A 409 19.41 6.84 18.46
C THR A 409 19.80 7.56 17.18
N SER A 410 19.96 6.83 16.07
CA SER A 410 20.42 7.37 14.79
C SER A 410 19.25 7.74 13.90
N GLN A 411 19.31 8.90 13.24
CA GLN A 411 18.46 9.20 12.11
C GLN A 411 18.89 8.37 10.90
N VAL A 412 17.95 7.98 10.05
CA VAL A 412 18.26 7.13 8.90
C VAL A 412 18.16 7.93 7.61
N MET A 413 19.15 7.75 6.76
CA MET A 413 19.10 8.20 5.36
C MET A 413 18.90 6.97 4.46
N PRO A 414 17.65 6.60 4.14
CA PRO A 414 17.36 5.47 3.26
C PRO A 414 17.54 5.89 1.81
N THR A 415 18.16 5.04 1.00
CA THR A 415 18.30 5.25 -0.45
C THR A 415 17.90 3.98 -1.19
N VAL A 416 16.96 4.11 -2.13
CA VAL A 416 16.44 2.98 -2.91
C VAL A 416 17.26 2.86 -4.19
N VAL A 417 17.63 1.63 -4.54
CA VAL A 417 18.44 1.28 -5.71
C VAL A 417 17.75 0.15 -6.47
N ASP A 418 17.67 0.29 -7.79
CA ASP A 418 17.35 -0.84 -8.67
C ASP A 418 18.56 -1.79 -8.73
N GLY A 419 18.48 -2.92 -8.03
CA GLY A 419 19.57 -3.89 -7.93
C GLY A 419 19.84 -4.59 -9.27
N ASP A 420 18.80 -4.80 -10.07
CA ASP A 420 18.89 -5.38 -11.41
C ASP A 420 19.47 -4.44 -12.45
N ALA A 421 19.69 -3.17 -12.12
CA ALA A 421 20.45 -2.22 -12.94
C ALA A 421 21.95 -2.19 -12.61
N VAL A 422 22.39 -2.82 -11.51
CA VAL A 422 23.80 -2.77 -11.05
C VAL A 422 24.69 -3.54 -12.03
N THR A 423 25.60 -2.80 -12.69
CA THR A 423 26.52 -3.33 -13.70
C THR A 423 27.84 -2.56 -13.73
N PRO A 424 28.99 -3.26 -13.79
CA PRO A 424 30.28 -2.60 -13.96
C PRO A 424 30.40 -1.93 -15.34
N PRO A 425 31.19 -0.85 -15.48
CA PRO A 425 31.83 -0.07 -14.42
C PRO A 425 31.02 1.18 -14.00
N LYS A 426 29.92 1.49 -14.70
CA LYS A 426 29.22 2.80 -14.57
C LYS A 426 28.02 2.79 -13.63
N ASN A 427 27.32 1.66 -13.51
CA ASN A 427 26.11 1.57 -12.69
C ASN A 427 26.47 1.08 -11.28
N THR A 428 27.17 1.94 -10.54
CA THR A 428 27.53 1.78 -9.12
C THR A 428 26.32 2.00 -8.21
N LEU A 429 26.41 1.58 -6.94
CA LEU A 429 25.34 1.83 -5.96
C LEU A 429 25.11 3.34 -5.76
N SER A 430 26.19 4.11 -5.67
CA SER A 430 26.15 5.58 -5.61
C SER A 430 25.49 6.22 -6.83
N HIS A 431 25.72 5.67 -8.03
CA HIS A 431 25.16 6.21 -9.26
C HIS A 431 23.65 5.97 -9.32
N LEU A 432 23.20 4.76 -8.98
CA LEU A 432 21.81 4.33 -9.05
C LEU A 432 20.96 4.72 -7.83
N ALA A 433 21.58 5.11 -6.72
CA ALA A 433 20.90 5.57 -5.52
C ALA A 433 19.94 6.72 -5.78
N SER A 434 18.70 6.57 -5.31
CA SER A 434 17.65 7.58 -5.41
C SER A 434 18.02 8.92 -4.76
N ILE A 435 18.87 8.87 -3.72
CA ILE A 435 19.39 10.02 -2.98
C ILE A 435 20.91 9.89 -2.91
N LYS A 436 21.64 10.98 -3.23
CA LYS A 436 23.10 11.03 -3.12
C LYS A 436 23.52 11.18 -1.66
N VAL A 437 24.27 10.19 -1.18
CA VAL A 437 24.72 10.11 0.23
C VAL A 437 26.24 10.27 0.39
N ASP A 438 26.99 10.32 -0.70
CA ASP A 438 28.47 10.38 -0.67
C ASP A 438 29.01 11.74 -0.16
N ASP A 439 28.18 12.78 -0.20
CA ASP A 439 28.51 14.13 0.29
C ASP A 439 28.13 14.34 1.77
N LEU A 440 27.52 13.32 2.40
CA LEU A 440 27.17 13.32 3.82
C LEU A 440 28.39 12.81 4.61
N VAL A 441 29.00 13.68 5.42
CA VAL A 441 30.17 13.32 6.23
C VAL A 441 29.77 12.25 7.24
N ALA A 442 30.36 11.06 7.11
CA ALA A 442 30.13 9.87 7.94
C ALA A 442 30.55 10.01 9.43
N ASP A 443 30.89 11.22 9.89
CA ASP A 443 31.53 11.48 11.18
C ASP A 443 30.64 12.25 12.18
N GLU A 444 29.37 12.55 11.82
CA GLU A 444 28.38 12.95 12.81
C GLU A 444 27.74 11.69 13.42
N SER A 445 27.95 11.50 14.72
CA SER A 445 27.64 10.33 15.55
C SER A 445 26.15 10.02 15.72
N GLY A 446 25.34 10.12 14.67
CA GLY A 446 23.89 9.96 14.73
C GLY A 446 23.17 9.77 13.39
N ILE A 447 23.85 9.55 12.26
CA ILE A 447 23.20 9.22 10.97
C ILE A 447 23.60 7.84 10.48
N GLN A 448 22.61 7.01 10.17
CA GLN A 448 22.78 5.69 9.58
C GLN A 448 22.33 5.71 8.12
N ILE A 449 23.22 5.40 7.19
CA ILE A 449 22.86 5.20 5.78
C ILE A 449 22.32 3.77 5.61
N VAL A 450 21.19 3.64 4.92
CA VAL A 450 20.57 2.34 4.60
C VAL A 450 20.30 2.25 3.09
N TYR A 451 20.94 1.31 2.41
CA TYR A 451 20.67 1.01 1.00
C TYR A 451 19.57 -0.05 0.90
N ILE A 452 18.52 0.24 0.15
CA ILE A 452 17.40 -0.68 -0.12
C ILE A 452 17.47 -1.06 -1.60
N LEU A 453 17.86 -2.30 -1.89
CA LEU A 453 17.98 -2.81 -3.25
C LEU A 453 16.72 -3.58 -3.62
N ASP A 454 15.98 -3.09 -4.61
CA ASP A 454 14.88 -3.83 -5.24
C ASP A 454 15.47 -4.68 -6.38
N GLY A 455 15.45 -6.00 -6.22
CA GLY A 455 16.09 -6.96 -7.12
C GLY A 455 17.57 -7.24 -6.80
N ILE A 456 18.08 -8.37 -7.31
CA ILE A 456 19.48 -8.77 -7.23
C ILE A 456 19.85 -9.38 -8.59
N PRO A 457 21.00 -9.02 -9.20
CA PRO A 457 21.38 -9.48 -10.53
C PRO A 457 21.93 -10.92 -10.53
N THR A 458 21.15 -11.87 -10.04
CA THR A 458 21.50 -13.29 -9.85
C THR A 458 21.87 -13.99 -11.15
N ALA A 459 21.29 -13.57 -12.27
CA ALA A 459 21.57 -14.11 -13.61
C ALA A 459 23.03 -13.95 -14.10
N SER A 460 23.88 -13.16 -13.42
CA SER A 460 25.26 -12.89 -13.86
C SER A 460 26.28 -12.87 -12.73
N LYS A 461 27.17 -13.87 -12.72
CA LYS A 461 28.28 -13.98 -11.74
C LYS A 461 29.20 -12.76 -11.71
N SER A 462 29.45 -12.12 -12.87
CA SER A 462 30.30 -10.92 -12.96
C SER A 462 29.62 -9.69 -12.36
N ARG A 463 28.30 -9.55 -12.55
CA ARG A 463 27.53 -8.45 -11.95
C ARG A 463 27.39 -8.64 -10.45
N MET A 464 27.25 -9.89 -10.00
CA MET A 464 27.24 -10.22 -8.58
C MET A 464 28.58 -9.99 -7.89
N ALA A 465 29.71 -10.25 -8.57
CA ALA A 465 31.03 -9.91 -8.05
C ALA A 465 31.21 -8.39 -7.92
N PHE A 466 30.73 -7.62 -8.90
CA PHE A 466 30.78 -6.16 -8.85
C PHE A 466 29.91 -5.57 -7.73
N LEU A 467 28.68 -6.05 -7.56
CA LEU A 467 27.83 -5.62 -6.45
C LEU A 467 28.52 -5.88 -5.08
N ARG A 468 29.20 -7.03 -4.94
CA ARG A 468 29.97 -7.37 -3.73
C ARG A 468 31.12 -6.39 -3.47
N GLU A 469 31.82 -5.92 -4.50
CA GLU A 469 32.88 -4.91 -4.36
C GLU A 469 32.32 -3.56 -3.92
N GLU A 470 31.18 -3.15 -4.49
CA GLU A 470 30.49 -1.91 -4.14
C GLU A 470 30.04 -1.91 -2.67
N ILE A 471 29.46 -3.01 -2.18
CA ILE A 471 29.04 -3.14 -0.77
C ILE A 471 30.25 -2.99 0.17
N LYS A 472 31.35 -3.70 -0.10
CA LYS A 472 32.58 -3.61 0.70
C LYS A 472 33.16 -2.20 0.74
N SER A 473 32.96 -1.42 -0.33
CA SER A 473 33.43 -0.02 -0.39
C SER A 473 32.65 0.94 0.52
N LYS A 474 31.45 0.54 0.99
CA LYS A 474 30.53 1.35 1.82
C LYS A 474 30.53 0.89 3.28
N SER A 475 31.71 0.78 3.89
CA SER A 475 31.86 0.37 5.30
C SER A 475 31.08 1.28 6.25
N GLY A 476 30.13 0.73 7.01
CA GLY A 476 29.28 1.47 7.96
C GLY A 476 27.85 1.75 7.48
N ALA A 477 27.53 1.46 6.22
CA ALA A 477 26.14 1.45 5.74
C ALA A 477 25.47 0.10 6.04
N LYS A 478 24.14 0.12 6.18
CA LYS A 478 23.31 -1.09 6.28
C LYS A 478 22.61 -1.36 4.96
N PHE A 479 22.27 -2.62 4.70
CA PHE A 479 21.72 -3.07 3.41
C PHE A 479 20.45 -3.90 3.60
N ILE A 480 19.44 -3.62 2.79
CA ILE A 480 18.22 -4.42 2.66
C ILE A 480 18.13 -4.85 1.20
N TYR A 481 18.14 -6.15 0.94
CA TYR A 481 17.86 -6.70 -0.38
C TYR A 481 16.43 -7.19 -0.44
N ILE A 482 15.74 -6.92 -1.54
CA ILE A 482 14.37 -7.36 -1.76
C ILE A 482 14.36 -8.23 -3.02
N SER A 483 14.06 -9.51 -2.86
CA SER A 483 13.85 -10.45 -3.95
C SER A 483 12.38 -10.84 -4.05
N ARG A 484 11.84 -10.87 -5.26
CA ARG A 484 10.46 -11.26 -5.56
C ARG A 484 10.34 -12.67 -6.11
N ASP A 485 11.47 -13.36 -6.27
CA ASP A 485 11.55 -14.69 -6.85
C ASP A 485 11.90 -15.73 -5.79
N GLU A 486 10.88 -16.45 -5.32
CA GLU A 486 11.05 -17.57 -4.38
C GLU A 486 11.78 -18.76 -5.02
N THR A 487 11.90 -18.83 -6.35
CA THR A 487 12.61 -19.94 -7.01
C THR A 487 14.13 -19.81 -6.92
N GLN A 488 14.63 -18.64 -6.51
CA GLN A 488 16.07 -18.36 -6.37
C GLN A 488 16.60 -18.58 -4.95
N ILE A 489 15.86 -19.26 -4.06
CA ILE A 489 16.27 -19.47 -2.65
C ILE A 489 17.69 -20.05 -2.54
N VAL A 490 18.11 -20.95 -3.43
CA VAL A 490 19.46 -21.52 -3.42
C VAL A 490 20.53 -20.45 -3.71
N GLU A 491 20.34 -19.62 -4.73
CA GLU A 491 21.25 -18.54 -5.11
C GLU A 491 21.27 -17.41 -4.06
N LEU A 492 20.11 -17.12 -3.46
CA LEU A 492 19.97 -16.19 -2.35
C LEU A 492 20.65 -16.71 -1.08
N THR A 493 20.62 -18.03 -0.83
CA THR A 493 21.31 -18.65 0.31
C THR A 493 22.83 -18.63 0.12
N GLU A 494 23.33 -18.88 -1.10
CA GLU A 494 24.76 -18.70 -1.41
C GLU A 494 25.21 -17.24 -1.21
N PHE A 495 24.43 -16.27 -1.72
CA PHE A 495 24.70 -14.85 -1.53
C PHE A 495 24.65 -14.43 -0.05
N SER A 496 23.65 -14.91 0.68
CA SER A 496 23.45 -14.69 2.12
C SER A 496 24.63 -15.20 2.95
N ASN A 497 25.05 -16.44 2.73
CA ASN A 497 26.19 -17.05 3.42
C ASN A 497 27.51 -16.29 3.15
N GLU A 498 27.72 -15.80 1.92
CA GLU A 498 28.93 -15.06 1.55
C GLU A 498 28.97 -13.61 2.08
N GLN A 499 27.82 -13.01 2.38
CA GLN A 499 27.72 -11.65 2.95
C GLN A 499 27.47 -11.65 4.47
N SER A 500 27.45 -12.83 5.12
CA SER A 500 26.99 -12.99 6.51
C SER A 500 25.63 -12.33 6.74
N ALA A 501 24.75 -12.40 5.75
CA ALA A 501 23.42 -11.81 5.78
C ALA A 501 22.40 -12.86 6.19
N ASP A 502 21.50 -12.52 7.09
CA ASP A 502 20.40 -13.40 7.44
C ASP A 502 19.26 -13.30 6.40
N LEU A 503 18.69 -14.45 6.03
CA LEU A 503 17.56 -14.54 5.10
C LEU A 503 16.25 -14.40 5.89
N TYR A 504 15.35 -13.56 5.41
CA TYR A 504 14.05 -13.31 6.03
C TYR A 504 12.91 -13.39 5.02
N ARG A 505 11.77 -13.87 5.48
CA ARG A 505 10.48 -13.80 4.78
C ARG A 505 9.66 -12.64 5.29
N LEU A 506 8.96 -11.95 4.38
CA LEU A 506 7.99 -10.92 4.73
C LEU A 506 6.76 -11.53 5.44
N CYS A 507 6.32 -10.91 6.52
CA CYS A 507 5.18 -11.31 7.34
C CYS A 507 4.10 -10.22 7.34
N SER A 508 2.90 -10.56 7.84
CA SER A 508 1.81 -9.59 8.04
C SER A 508 2.25 -8.39 8.89
N ILE A 509 1.70 -7.22 8.56
CA ILE A 509 1.88 -5.99 9.33
C ILE A 509 1.44 -6.22 10.77
N SER A 510 2.15 -5.59 11.70
CA SER A 510 1.83 -5.68 13.12
C SER A 510 0.41 -5.14 13.38
N PHE A 511 -0.33 -5.82 14.26
CA PHE A 511 -1.57 -5.30 14.85
C PHE A 511 -1.35 -3.89 15.42
N HIS A 512 -0.15 -3.63 15.95
CA HIS A 512 0.24 -2.32 16.45
C HIS A 512 0.16 -1.22 15.40
N ASP A 513 0.82 -1.43 14.26
CA ASP A 513 0.88 -0.44 13.20
C ASP A 513 -0.47 -0.28 12.50
N ILE A 514 -1.24 -1.35 12.36
CA ILE A 514 -2.62 -1.27 11.86
C ILE A 514 -3.48 -0.40 12.80
N ALA A 515 -3.42 -0.63 14.11
CA ALA A 515 -4.20 0.18 15.07
C ALA A 515 -3.76 1.64 15.07
N LEU A 516 -2.45 1.93 15.02
CA LEU A 516 -1.93 3.30 14.93
C LEU A 516 -2.33 4.00 13.63
N PHE A 517 -2.26 3.27 12.51
CA PHE A 517 -2.69 3.75 11.21
C PHE A 517 -4.18 4.12 11.23
N LEU A 518 -5.03 3.23 11.75
CA LEU A 518 -6.47 3.48 11.89
C LEU A 518 -6.76 4.68 12.79
N GLN A 519 -6.09 4.75 13.94
CA GLN A 519 -6.27 5.85 14.89
C GLN A 519 -5.96 7.21 14.25
N LYS A 520 -4.78 7.33 13.62
CA LYS A 520 -4.31 8.61 13.05
C LYS A 520 -5.14 9.03 11.83
N ASN A 521 -5.49 8.08 10.97
CA ASN A 521 -6.10 8.40 9.68
C ASN A 521 -7.63 8.41 9.74
N PHE A 522 -8.28 7.69 10.68
CA PHE A 522 -9.73 7.50 10.70
C PHE A 522 -10.45 8.17 11.87
N SER A 523 -9.77 9.04 12.65
CA SER A 523 -10.36 9.75 13.79
C SER A 523 -11.01 8.80 14.81
N MET A 524 -10.45 7.62 14.96
CA MET A 524 -10.92 6.61 15.91
C MET A 524 -10.26 6.83 17.27
N SER A 525 -10.99 6.52 18.35
CA SER A 525 -10.36 6.42 19.67
C SER A 525 -9.35 5.26 19.70
N PRO A 526 -8.33 5.26 20.58
CA PRO A 526 -7.37 4.15 20.66
C PRO A 526 -8.03 2.78 20.82
N SER A 527 -9.06 2.68 21.65
CA SER A 527 -9.79 1.43 21.90
C SER A 527 -10.63 0.99 20.70
N GLU A 528 -11.23 1.92 19.97
CA GLU A 528 -11.95 1.64 18.72
C GLU A 528 -10.98 1.14 17.64
N ALA A 529 -9.85 1.84 17.45
CA ALA A 529 -8.83 1.48 16.47
C ALA A 529 -8.25 0.08 16.72
N GLU A 530 -8.02 -0.30 17.98
CA GLU A 530 -7.58 -1.64 18.36
C GLU A 530 -8.60 -2.73 18.02
N VAL A 531 -9.90 -2.52 18.33
CA VAL A 531 -10.93 -3.52 18.01
C VAL A 531 -11.10 -3.67 16.49
N VAL A 532 -11.03 -2.55 15.75
CA VAL A 532 -11.12 -2.57 14.29
C VAL A 532 -9.88 -3.23 13.67
N ALA A 533 -8.67 -2.93 14.16
CA ALA A 533 -7.43 -3.58 13.74
C ALA A 533 -7.49 -5.10 13.97
N TYR A 534 -8.04 -5.53 15.11
CA TYR A 534 -8.20 -6.95 15.42
C TYR A 534 -9.12 -7.64 14.42
N ARG A 535 -10.25 -7.01 14.06
CA ARG A 535 -11.18 -7.53 13.04
C ARG A 535 -10.57 -7.57 11.64
N LEU A 536 -9.83 -6.53 11.28
CA LEU A 536 -9.11 -6.46 10.00
C LEU A 536 -8.06 -7.57 9.89
N SER A 537 -7.23 -7.74 10.91
CA SER A 537 -6.24 -8.83 10.98
C SER A 537 -6.92 -10.18 10.76
N ARG A 538 -8.03 -10.46 11.46
CA ARG A 538 -8.75 -11.73 11.28
C ARG A 538 -9.36 -11.90 9.90
N THR A 539 -9.84 -10.80 9.29
CA THR A 539 -10.36 -10.83 7.91
C THR A 539 -9.23 -11.14 6.94
N PHE A 540 -8.07 -10.51 7.13
CA PHE A 540 -6.88 -10.74 6.32
C PHE A 540 -6.38 -12.18 6.46
N ASP A 541 -6.28 -12.69 7.68
CA ASP A 541 -5.91 -14.10 7.94
C ASP A 541 -6.92 -15.06 7.31
N GLN A 542 -8.23 -14.78 7.43
CA GLN A 542 -9.29 -15.63 6.88
C GLN A 542 -9.21 -15.75 5.35
N PHE A 543 -8.82 -14.68 4.65
CA PHE A 543 -8.77 -14.62 3.19
C PHE A 543 -7.34 -14.68 2.63
N GLU A 544 -6.36 -15.06 3.46
CA GLU A 544 -4.93 -15.16 3.11
C GLU A 544 -4.39 -13.90 2.41
N LEU A 545 -4.88 -12.74 2.85
CA LEU A 545 -4.51 -11.47 2.28
C LEU A 545 -3.21 -11.01 2.95
N ALA A 546 -2.14 -10.89 2.15
CA ALA A 546 -0.84 -10.39 2.59
C ALA A 546 -1.01 -8.95 3.10
N ALA A 547 -1.25 -8.79 4.40
CA ALA A 547 -1.81 -7.61 5.03
C ALA A 547 -1.03 -6.32 4.71
N HIS A 548 -1.46 -5.56 3.70
CA HIS A 548 -0.94 -4.23 3.40
C HIS A 548 -2.11 -3.27 3.14
N PRO A 549 -2.29 -2.20 3.94
CA PRO A 549 -3.41 -1.28 3.79
C PRO A 549 -3.52 -0.57 2.45
N SER A 550 -2.51 -0.67 1.57
CA SER A 550 -2.61 -0.15 0.20
C SER A 550 -3.76 -0.77 -0.60
N TYR A 551 -4.33 -1.90 -0.15
CA TYR A 551 -5.56 -2.44 -0.77
C TYR A 551 -6.80 -1.59 -0.57
N PHE A 552 -6.81 -0.72 0.44
CA PHE A 552 -7.92 0.19 0.69
C PHE A 552 -7.73 1.54 -0.01
N ALA A 553 -6.88 1.54 -1.02
CA ALA A 553 -6.54 2.70 -1.80
C ALA A 553 -7.73 3.40 -2.44
N GLY A 554 -7.82 4.70 -2.22
CA GLY A 554 -8.84 5.55 -2.83
C GLY A 554 -10.24 5.38 -2.24
N ILE A 555 -10.43 4.56 -1.19
CA ILE A 555 -11.70 4.50 -0.46
C ILE A 555 -11.78 5.75 0.45
N PRO A 556 -12.84 6.57 0.34
CA PRO A 556 -13.04 7.69 1.24
C PRO A 556 -13.01 7.23 2.69
N LYS A 557 -12.40 8.05 3.57
CA LYS A 557 -12.26 7.76 5.00
C LYS A 557 -13.60 7.39 5.63
N GLU A 558 -14.66 8.09 5.25
CA GLU A 558 -16.02 7.91 5.72
C GLU A 558 -16.59 6.55 5.25
N THR A 559 -16.33 6.18 4.01
CA THR A 559 -16.76 4.89 3.43
C THR A 559 -16.06 3.73 4.10
N LEU A 560 -14.73 3.78 4.24
CA LEU A 560 -13.98 2.70 4.90
C LEU A 560 -14.37 2.59 6.38
N SER A 561 -14.53 3.73 7.07
CA SER A 561 -15.00 3.75 8.46
C SER A 561 -16.40 3.14 8.60
N ALA A 562 -17.33 3.48 7.70
CA ALA A 562 -18.68 2.91 7.70
C ALA A 562 -18.67 1.39 7.46
N LEU A 563 -17.85 0.90 6.52
CA LEU A 563 -17.71 -0.53 6.22
C LEU A 563 -17.11 -1.30 7.40
N LEU A 564 -16.06 -0.75 8.01
CA LEU A 564 -15.41 -1.33 9.19
C LEU A 564 -16.33 -1.36 10.42
N GLN A 565 -17.16 -0.32 10.58
CA GLN A 565 -18.17 -0.28 11.65
C GLN A 565 -19.34 -1.23 11.38
N ALA A 566 -19.77 -1.36 10.12
CA ALA A 566 -20.84 -2.26 9.69
C ALA A 566 -20.40 -3.73 9.60
N ASN A 567 -19.10 -4.02 9.70
CA ASN A 567 -18.51 -5.35 9.56
C ASN A 567 -18.83 -6.00 8.20
N ARG A 568 -18.78 -5.19 7.12
CA ARG A 568 -19.08 -5.63 5.75
C ARG A 568 -17.83 -6.15 5.05
N ARG A 569 -17.63 -7.47 5.04
CA ARG A 569 -16.42 -8.08 4.49
C ARG A 569 -16.49 -8.14 2.97
N SER A 570 -17.62 -8.54 2.40
CA SER A 570 -17.77 -8.64 0.94
C SER A 570 -17.60 -7.29 0.24
N GLU A 571 -18.16 -6.22 0.79
CA GLU A 571 -17.99 -4.86 0.25
C GLU A 571 -16.55 -4.37 0.40
N LEU A 572 -15.90 -4.66 1.53
CA LEU A 572 -14.49 -4.33 1.77
C LEU A 572 -13.56 -5.04 0.78
N ILE A 573 -13.78 -6.35 0.58
CA ILE A 573 -13.03 -7.17 -0.37
C ILE A 573 -13.34 -6.74 -1.82
N GLN A 574 -14.59 -6.42 -2.14
CA GLN A 574 -14.97 -5.88 -3.44
C GLN A 574 -14.18 -4.61 -3.76
N LEU A 575 -14.10 -3.68 -2.81
CA LEU A 575 -13.36 -2.43 -3.02
C LEU A 575 -11.86 -2.69 -3.23
N ALA A 576 -11.28 -3.65 -2.50
CA ALA A 576 -9.91 -4.08 -2.74
C ALA A 576 -9.73 -4.63 -4.17
N VAL A 577 -10.59 -5.56 -4.60
CA VAL A 577 -10.56 -6.13 -5.97
C VAL A 577 -10.75 -5.04 -7.03
N ASP A 578 -11.67 -4.11 -6.82
CA ASP A 578 -11.90 -2.98 -7.70
C ASP A 578 -10.69 -2.04 -7.77
N GLY A 579 -10.00 -1.84 -6.64
CA GLY A 579 -8.71 -1.13 -6.57
C GLY A 579 -7.67 -1.78 -7.48
N PHE A 580 -7.45 -3.09 -7.33
CA PHE A 580 -6.55 -3.89 -8.16
C PHE A 580 -6.81 -3.73 -9.66
N LEU A 581 -8.06 -3.90 -10.07
CA LEU A 581 -8.42 -3.80 -11.47
C LEU A 581 -8.31 -2.37 -12.00
N THR A 582 -8.37 -1.36 -11.14
CA THR A 582 -8.12 0.04 -11.52
C THR A 582 -6.66 0.24 -11.92
N PHE A 583 -5.69 -0.39 -11.22
CA PHE A 583 -4.28 -0.39 -11.62
C PHE A 583 -4.05 -1.05 -12.98
N VAL A 584 -4.70 -2.20 -13.21
CA VAL A 584 -4.62 -2.91 -14.49
C VAL A 584 -5.12 -2.05 -15.65
N VAL A 585 -6.18 -1.26 -15.43
CA VAL A 585 -6.72 -0.35 -16.45
C VAL A 585 -5.84 0.89 -16.64
N ALA A 586 -5.30 1.46 -15.56
CA ALA A 586 -4.45 2.65 -15.63
C ALA A 586 -3.14 2.42 -16.40
N ASP A 587 -2.58 1.22 -16.30
CA ASP A 587 -1.34 0.83 -17.01
C ASP A 587 -1.59 0.25 -18.41
N ASP A 588 -2.85 0.08 -18.81
CA ASP A 588 -3.20 -0.45 -20.12
C ASP A 588 -2.99 0.61 -21.22
N LYS A 589 -1.83 0.53 -21.87
CA LYS A 589 -1.44 1.40 -23.00
C LYS A 589 -1.94 0.90 -24.36
N SER A 590 -2.84 -0.07 -24.39
CA SER A 590 -3.40 -0.59 -25.65
C SER A 590 -4.39 0.41 -26.28
N ASP A 591 -4.58 0.30 -27.59
CA ASP A 591 -5.50 1.17 -28.35
C ASP A 591 -6.96 1.05 -27.86
N ILE A 592 -7.33 -0.09 -27.27
CA ILE A 592 -8.65 -0.37 -26.69
C ILE A 592 -8.48 -0.90 -25.27
N ALA A 593 -8.48 0.02 -24.31
CA ALA A 593 -8.49 -0.32 -22.89
C ALA A 593 -9.90 -0.71 -22.42
N LEU A 594 -10.08 -2.00 -22.08
CA LEU A 594 -11.36 -2.48 -21.55
C LEU A 594 -11.57 -1.99 -20.11
N SER A 595 -12.82 -1.63 -19.80
CA SER A 595 -13.19 -1.15 -18.46
C SER A 595 -12.95 -2.19 -17.36
N ARG A 596 -12.79 -1.69 -16.13
CA ARG A 596 -12.71 -2.50 -14.91
C ARG A 596 -13.79 -3.57 -14.84
N THR A 597 -15.05 -3.20 -15.12
CA THR A 597 -16.20 -4.11 -15.07
C THR A 597 -16.07 -5.26 -16.08
N THR A 598 -15.55 -4.97 -17.28
CA THR A 598 -15.36 -6.00 -18.30
C THR A 598 -14.21 -6.94 -17.94
N ARG A 599 -13.10 -6.41 -17.39
CA ARG A 599 -11.98 -7.21 -16.88
C ARG A 599 -12.40 -8.10 -15.71
N SER A 600 -13.18 -7.57 -14.76
CA SER A 600 -13.77 -8.34 -13.67
C SER A 600 -14.65 -9.48 -14.20
N ARG A 601 -15.52 -9.21 -15.19
CA ARG A 601 -16.35 -10.24 -15.84
C ARG A 601 -15.52 -11.35 -16.50
N PHE A 602 -14.41 -11.03 -17.16
CA PHE A 602 -13.50 -12.04 -17.71
C PHE A 602 -12.95 -12.96 -16.61
N LEU A 603 -12.43 -12.37 -15.52
CA LEU A 603 -11.87 -13.14 -14.41
C LEU A 603 -12.93 -13.97 -13.66
N ARG A 604 -14.17 -13.46 -13.51
CA ARG A 604 -15.30 -14.23 -12.97
C ARG A 604 -15.63 -15.46 -13.81
N ASN A 605 -15.64 -15.33 -15.13
CA ASN A 605 -15.85 -16.49 -16.00
C ASN A 605 -14.68 -17.49 -15.87
N LEU A 606 -13.44 -16.99 -15.84
CA LEU A 606 -12.25 -17.83 -15.69
C LEU A 606 -12.25 -18.62 -14.37
N VAL A 607 -12.57 -17.99 -13.24
CA VAL A 607 -12.58 -18.70 -11.94
C VAL A 607 -13.66 -19.77 -11.88
N VAL A 608 -14.82 -19.57 -12.53
CA VAL A 608 -15.85 -20.61 -12.64
C VAL A 608 -15.34 -21.81 -13.43
N GLU A 609 -14.65 -21.59 -14.56
CA GLU A 609 -14.06 -22.67 -15.35
C GLU A 609 -13.01 -23.47 -14.53
N LEU A 610 -12.21 -22.78 -13.72
CA LEU A 610 -11.17 -23.40 -12.89
C LEU A 610 -11.75 -24.17 -11.69
N LYS A 611 -12.70 -23.58 -10.95
CA LYS A 611 -13.18 -24.11 -9.66
C LYS A 611 -14.44 -24.97 -9.78
N VAL A 612 -15.39 -24.55 -10.61
CA VAL A 612 -16.69 -25.25 -10.75
C VAL A 612 -16.58 -26.33 -11.81
N GLU A 613 -16.04 -26.00 -12.98
CA GLU A 613 -15.90 -26.96 -14.09
C GLU A 613 -14.58 -27.75 -14.04
N ARG A 614 -13.71 -27.44 -13.05
CA ARG A 614 -12.43 -28.13 -12.78
C ARG A 614 -11.51 -28.22 -14.01
N ARG A 615 -11.57 -27.23 -14.90
CA ARG A 615 -10.69 -27.14 -16.08
C ARG A 615 -9.33 -26.55 -15.70
N THR A 616 -8.32 -26.86 -16.49
CA THR A 616 -6.99 -26.25 -16.39
C THR A 616 -6.65 -25.57 -17.72
N PHE A 617 -5.93 -24.44 -17.64
CA PHE A 617 -5.50 -23.71 -18.83
C PHE A 617 -4.00 -23.53 -18.79
N SER A 618 -3.31 -24.07 -19.79
CA SER A 618 -1.97 -23.63 -20.17
C SER A 618 -2.02 -22.21 -20.75
N GLN A 619 -0.86 -21.55 -20.91
CA GLN A 619 -0.79 -20.22 -21.51
C GLN A 619 -1.47 -20.16 -22.90
N ALA A 620 -1.25 -21.17 -23.75
CA ALA A 620 -1.88 -21.24 -25.08
C ALA A 620 -3.41 -21.39 -25.01
N GLN A 621 -3.91 -22.23 -24.11
CA GLN A 621 -5.35 -22.42 -23.93
C GLN A 621 -6.02 -21.18 -23.33
N LEU A 622 -5.33 -20.44 -22.46
CA LEU A 622 -5.85 -19.19 -21.91
C LEU A 622 -5.94 -18.09 -22.99
N VAL A 623 -5.00 -18.07 -23.94
CA VAL A 623 -5.05 -17.19 -25.11
C VAL A 623 -6.27 -17.52 -25.97
N GLU A 624 -6.51 -18.79 -26.28
CA GLU A 624 -7.69 -19.23 -27.05
C GLU A 624 -9.01 -18.92 -26.32
N TYR A 625 -9.03 -19.10 -25.00
CA TYR A 625 -10.17 -18.72 -24.16
C TYR A 625 -10.44 -17.21 -24.21
N THR A 626 -9.38 -16.39 -24.15
CA THR A 626 -9.47 -14.93 -24.29
C THR A 626 -9.93 -14.50 -25.68
N GLU A 627 -9.49 -15.19 -26.75
CA GLU A 627 -10.01 -14.95 -28.11
C GLU A 627 -11.51 -15.24 -28.20
N THR A 628 -11.97 -16.31 -27.57
CA THR A 628 -13.40 -16.67 -27.56
C THR A 628 -14.21 -15.61 -26.81
N PHE A 629 -13.71 -15.13 -25.68
CA PHE A 629 -14.33 -14.03 -24.93
C PHE A 629 -14.36 -12.72 -25.74
N SER A 630 -13.27 -12.39 -26.42
CA SER A 630 -13.17 -11.22 -27.31
C SER A 630 -14.17 -11.30 -28.46
N LYS A 631 -14.26 -12.45 -29.15
CA LYS A 631 -15.22 -12.68 -30.25
C LYS A 631 -16.67 -12.64 -29.79
N LEU A 632 -16.98 -13.13 -28.59
CA LEU A 632 -18.35 -13.12 -28.04
C LEU A 632 -18.92 -11.70 -27.90
N TYR A 633 -18.06 -10.71 -27.64
CA TYR A 633 -18.45 -9.32 -27.41
C TYR A 633 -17.89 -8.33 -28.45
N ASP A 634 -17.30 -8.84 -29.55
CA ASP A 634 -16.67 -8.05 -30.61
C ASP A 634 -15.59 -7.05 -30.11
N PHE A 635 -14.80 -7.46 -29.11
CA PHE A 635 -13.68 -6.64 -28.62
C PHE A 635 -12.43 -6.82 -29.48
N ALA A 636 -11.93 -5.74 -30.09
CA ALA A 636 -10.69 -5.75 -30.87
C ALA A 636 -9.43 -5.62 -29.98
N ILE A 637 -9.26 -6.55 -29.03
CA ILE A 637 -8.10 -6.61 -28.12
C ILE A 637 -7.05 -7.62 -28.58
N ASP A 638 -5.80 -7.41 -28.18
CA ASP A 638 -4.73 -8.42 -28.27
C ASP A 638 -4.84 -9.37 -27.06
N PRO A 639 -5.17 -10.67 -27.26
CA PRO A 639 -5.35 -11.61 -26.15
C PRO A 639 -4.10 -11.81 -25.28
N LEU A 640 -2.91 -11.80 -25.88
CA LEU A 640 -1.66 -12.03 -25.16
C LEU A 640 -1.36 -10.84 -24.24
N ARG A 641 -1.44 -9.61 -24.77
CA ARG A 641 -1.26 -8.39 -23.98
C ARG A 641 -2.33 -8.25 -22.90
N PHE A 642 -3.57 -8.63 -23.21
CA PHE A 642 -4.67 -8.59 -22.26
C PHE A 642 -4.44 -9.50 -21.05
N ILE A 643 -3.94 -10.72 -21.28
CA ILE A 643 -3.54 -11.67 -20.23
C ILE A 643 -2.33 -11.13 -19.44
N GLN A 644 -1.31 -10.65 -20.15
CA GLN A 644 -0.08 -10.16 -19.53
C GLN A 644 -0.34 -9.03 -18.54
N ALA A 645 -1.32 -8.16 -18.80
CA ALA A 645 -1.71 -7.11 -17.87
C ALA A 645 -2.19 -7.63 -16.50
N PHE A 646 -2.76 -8.83 -16.42
CA PHE A 646 -3.12 -9.45 -15.14
C PHE A 646 -1.92 -10.16 -14.47
N VAL A 647 -1.01 -10.73 -15.28
CA VAL A 647 0.21 -11.39 -14.80
C VAL A 647 1.17 -10.37 -14.19
N ASP A 648 1.41 -9.25 -14.90
CA ASP A 648 2.30 -8.17 -14.45
C ASP A 648 1.82 -7.52 -13.15
N LYS A 649 0.51 -7.58 -12.87
CA LYS A 649 -0.10 -7.08 -11.63
C LYS A 649 -0.32 -8.15 -10.57
N GLY A 650 0.21 -9.35 -10.77
CA GLY A 650 0.15 -10.43 -9.79
C GLY A 650 -1.27 -10.87 -9.46
N ILE A 651 -2.23 -10.76 -10.39
CA ILE A 651 -3.60 -11.26 -10.19
C ILE A 651 -3.67 -12.75 -10.54
N ILE A 652 -2.98 -13.14 -11.61
CA ILE A 652 -2.83 -14.53 -12.05
C ILE A 652 -1.35 -14.84 -12.30
N HIS A 653 -0.96 -16.10 -12.16
CA HIS A 653 0.37 -16.61 -12.53
C HIS A 653 0.26 -17.98 -13.18
N PHE A 654 1.36 -18.47 -13.74
CA PHE A 654 1.48 -19.85 -14.21
C PHE A 654 2.30 -20.65 -13.21
N ASP A 655 1.76 -21.77 -12.73
CA ASP A 655 2.45 -22.65 -11.79
C ASP A 655 3.64 -23.38 -12.46
N ASN A 656 4.41 -24.14 -11.68
CA ASN A 656 5.57 -24.89 -12.18
C ASN A 656 5.23 -25.90 -13.28
N LEU A 657 3.95 -26.27 -13.42
CA LEU A 657 3.44 -27.17 -14.46
C LEU A 657 2.92 -26.40 -15.68
N GLY A 658 2.99 -25.06 -15.67
CA GLY A 658 2.57 -24.17 -16.75
C GLY A 658 1.07 -23.88 -16.79
N TYR A 659 0.33 -24.16 -15.71
CA TYR A 659 -1.11 -23.91 -15.63
C TYR A 659 -1.44 -22.62 -14.90
N VAL A 660 -2.47 -21.91 -15.38
CA VAL A 660 -2.94 -20.67 -14.75
C VAL A 660 -3.49 -20.92 -13.34
N ARG A 661 -3.12 -20.05 -12.41
CA ARG A 661 -3.63 -19.96 -11.05
C ARG A 661 -3.93 -18.50 -10.72
N PHE A 662 -4.91 -18.28 -9.84
CA PHE A 662 -5.04 -16.98 -9.19
C PHE A 662 -3.91 -16.84 -8.16
N SER A 663 -3.23 -15.71 -8.20
CA SER A 663 -2.15 -15.38 -7.27
C SER A 663 -2.67 -14.92 -5.92
N LEU A 664 -3.87 -14.33 -5.88
CA LEU A 664 -4.49 -13.75 -4.69
C LEU A 664 -5.77 -14.50 -4.32
N PRO A 665 -5.76 -15.33 -3.26
CA PRO A 665 -6.92 -16.14 -2.86
C PRO A 665 -8.18 -15.32 -2.60
N PHE A 666 -8.07 -14.14 -1.98
CA PHE A 666 -9.23 -13.28 -1.73
C PHE A 666 -9.90 -12.76 -3.02
N VAL A 667 -9.10 -12.49 -4.08
CA VAL A 667 -9.63 -12.07 -5.40
C VAL A 667 -10.37 -13.24 -6.03
N GLU A 668 -9.77 -14.43 -5.99
CA GLU A 668 -10.38 -15.67 -6.47
C GLU A 668 -11.71 -15.95 -5.78
N ASN A 669 -11.72 -15.95 -4.45
CA ASN A 669 -12.88 -16.22 -3.61
C ASN A 669 -14.01 -15.22 -3.84
N TYR A 670 -13.69 -13.92 -3.93
CA TYR A 670 -14.69 -12.88 -4.19
C TYR A 670 -15.30 -12.98 -5.59
N LEU A 671 -14.46 -13.17 -6.62
CA LEU A 671 -14.94 -13.29 -8.00
C LEU A 671 -15.84 -14.52 -8.16
N LEU A 672 -15.47 -15.64 -7.53
CA LEU A 672 -16.27 -16.86 -7.53
C LEU A 672 -17.61 -16.65 -6.82
N ALA A 673 -17.58 -16.12 -5.59
CA ALA A 673 -18.79 -15.83 -4.82
C ALA A 673 -19.74 -14.87 -5.56
N SER A 674 -19.18 -13.82 -6.17
CA SER A 674 -19.92 -12.84 -6.97
C SER A 674 -20.59 -13.45 -8.20
N GLU A 675 -19.95 -14.43 -8.86
CA GLU A 675 -20.53 -15.07 -10.03
C GLU A 675 -21.56 -16.15 -9.64
N LEU A 676 -21.32 -16.89 -8.55
CA LEU A 676 -22.24 -17.90 -8.04
C LEU A 676 -23.53 -17.28 -7.48
N SER A 677 -23.48 -16.08 -6.89
CA SER A 677 -24.69 -15.37 -6.44
C SER A 677 -25.62 -14.96 -7.58
N LEU A 678 -25.10 -14.87 -8.81
CA LEU A 678 -25.87 -14.61 -10.03
C LEU A 678 -26.36 -15.88 -10.71
N LYS A 679 -25.83 -17.06 -10.35
CA LYS A 679 -26.07 -18.34 -11.04
C LYS A 679 -26.40 -19.47 -10.06
N ASN A 680 -27.65 -19.50 -9.59
CA ASN A 680 -28.14 -20.45 -8.57
C ASN A 680 -27.83 -21.93 -8.87
N GLU A 681 -27.96 -22.38 -10.12
CA GLU A 681 -27.67 -23.78 -10.48
C GLU A 681 -26.20 -24.14 -10.28
N LEU A 682 -25.28 -23.22 -10.59
CA LEU A 682 -23.85 -23.44 -10.37
C LEU A 682 -23.51 -23.36 -8.88
N ALA A 683 -24.13 -22.45 -8.14
CA ALA A 683 -23.96 -22.36 -6.69
C ALA A 683 -24.37 -23.66 -6.00
N GLY A 684 -25.50 -24.26 -6.40
CA GLY A 684 -25.96 -25.55 -5.87
C GLY A 684 -25.05 -26.73 -6.23
N ARG A 685 -24.37 -26.70 -7.38
CA ARG A 685 -23.36 -27.72 -7.75
C ARG A 685 -22.05 -27.56 -6.98
N TYR A 686 -21.64 -26.32 -6.71
CA TYR A 686 -20.35 -26.02 -6.10
C TYR A 686 -20.39 -26.14 -4.57
N TYR A 687 -21.42 -25.58 -3.92
CA TYR A 687 -21.55 -25.61 -2.46
C TYR A 687 -22.26 -26.89 -1.99
N ASP A 688 -21.54 -28.01 -2.05
CA ASP A 688 -21.99 -29.27 -1.45
C ASP A 688 -21.64 -29.34 0.04
N PHE A 689 -22.62 -29.14 0.91
CA PHE A 689 -22.47 -29.21 2.37
C PHE A 689 -22.01 -30.57 2.90
N LYS A 690 -21.94 -31.61 2.06
CA LYS A 690 -21.42 -32.94 2.41
C LYS A 690 -19.97 -33.15 1.99
N ALA A 691 -19.39 -32.25 1.21
CA ALA A 691 -18.01 -32.34 0.76
C ALA A 691 -17.05 -32.11 1.94
N SER A 692 -15.99 -32.93 2.02
CA SER A 692 -14.93 -32.76 3.02
C SER A 692 -14.04 -31.55 2.75
N ASP A 693 -13.97 -31.10 1.49
CA ASP A 693 -13.16 -29.97 1.01
C ASP A 693 -14.01 -28.70 0.78
N PHE A 694 -15.05 -28.48 1.59
CA PHE A 694 -15.96 -27.35 1.45
C PHE A 694 -15.22 -25.99 1.48
N ASP A 695 -15.51 -25.14 0.50
CA ASP A 695 -14.91 -23.81 0.36
C ASP A 695 -15.62 -22.77 1.26
N PHE A 696 -15.21 -22.74 2.53
CA PHE A 696 -15.75 -21.81 3.53
C PHE A 696 -15.47 -20.33 3.20
N GLN A 697 -14.34 -20.03 2.54
CA GLN A 697 -13.95 -18.65 2.27
C GLN A 697 -14.86 -18.03 1.21
N SER A 698 -15.06 -18.69 0.07
CA SER A 698 -15.97 -18.16 -0.95
C SER A 698 -17.43 -18.21 -0.49
N PHE A 699 -17.84 -19.23 0.27
CA PHE A 699 -19.20 -19.34 0.78
C PHE A 699 -19.58 -18.21 1.75
N ASP A 700 -18.64 -17.76 2.58
CA ASP A 700 -18.84 -16.62 3.48
C ASP A 700 -19.19 -15.34 2.71
N LEU A 701 -18.41 -15.04 1.67
CA LEU A 701 -18.65 -13.92 0.76
C LEU A 701 -19.96 -14.10 -0.02
N TYR A 702 -20.26 -15.31 -0.47
CA TYR A 702 -21.49 -15.64 -1.18
C TYR A 702 -22.73 -15.38 -0.31
N CYS A 703 -22.68 -15.75 0.97
CA CYS A 703 -23.75 -15.47 1.92
C CYS A 703 -23.97 -13.96 2.08
N GLU A 704 -22.89 -13.20 2.22
CA GLU A 704 -22.95 -11.74 2.39
C GLU A 704 -23.43 -11.00 1.14
N ILE A 705 -23.11 -11.49 -0.06
CA ILE A 705 -23.61 -10.94 -1.34
C ILE A 705 -25.09 -11.29 -1.54
N GLY A 706 -25.50 -12.48 -1.09
CA GLY A 706 -26.87 -12.97 -1.15
C GLY A 706 -26.92 -14.44 -1.55
N ALA A 707 -27.11 -15.32 -0.56
CA ALA A 707 -27.28 -16.75 -0.81
C ALA A 707 -28.65 -17.08 -1.44
N SER A 708 -28.68 -18.11 -2.29
CA SER A 708 -29.91 -18.60 -2.91
C SER A 708 -30.83 -19.29 -1.90
N ASP A 709 -32.14 -19.11 -2.08
CA ASP A 709 -33.17 -19.75 -1.23
C ASP A 709 -33.07 -21.29 -1.24
N ASP A 710 -32.61 -21.89 -2.35
CA ASP A 710 -32.45 -23.34 -2.49
C ASP A 710 -31.35 -23.89 -1.58
N LEU A 711 -30.20 -23.21 -1.51
CA LEU A 711 -29.12 -23.60 -0.60
C LEU A 711 -29.52 -23.38 0.87
N VAL A 712 -30.23 -22.29 1.18
CA VAL A 712 -30.74 -22.05 2.53
C VAL A 712 -31.74 -23.14 2.94
N ARG A 713 -32.63 -23.56 2.04
CA ARG A 713 -33.56 -24.69 2.28
C ARG A 713 -32.82 -26.01 2.49
N THR A 714 -31.78 -26.26 1.69
CA THR A 714 -30.94 -27.46 1.81
C THR A 714 -30.24 -27.50 3.16
N TYR A 715 -29.65 -26.39 3.59
CA TYR A 715 -29.04 -26.25 4.92
C TYR A 715 -30.07 -26.50 6.04
N LEU A 716 -31.26 -25.90 5.95
CA LEU A 716 -32.31 -26.09 6.97
C LEU A 716 -32.71 -27.57 7.12
N GLY A 717 -32.78 -28.32 6.02
CA GLY A 717 -33.02 -29.77 6.06
C GLY A 717 -31.91 -30.52 6.80
N LEU A 718 -30.64 -30.24 6.47
CA LEU A 718 -29.49 -30.85 7.15
C LEU A 718 -29.44 -30.50 8.64
N MET A 719 -29.76 -29.25 8.99
CA MET A 719 -29.83 -28.80 10.38
C MET A 719 -30.91 -29.57 11.16
N ASP A 720 -32.08 -29.78 10.56
CA ASP A 720 -33.16 -30.55 11.18
C ASP A 720 -32.75 -32.03 11.39
N ASP A 721 -32.06 -32.64 10.41
CA ASP A 721 -31.53 -34.01 10.53
C ASP A 721 -30.49 -34.13 11.66
N LEU A 722 -29.55 -33.19 11.74
CA LEU A 722 -28.52 -33.16 12.79
C LEU A 722 -29.11 -32.88 14.18
N LEU A 723 -30.11 -32.01 14.28
CA LEU A 723 -30.84 -31.79 15.53
C LEU A 723 -31.52 -33.06 16.01
N ALA A 724 -32.10 -33.85 15.09
CA ALA A 724 -32.69 -35.14 15.45
C ALA A 724 -31.62 -36.16 15.88
N GLN A 725 -30.47 -36.17 15.21
CA GLN A 725 -29.36 -37.09 15.51
C GLN A 725 -28.68 -36.82 16.85
N PHE A 726 -28.39 -35.55 17.17
CA PHE A 726 -27.61 -35.17 18.36
C PHE A 726 -28.48 -34.75 19.55
N LYS A 727 -29.80 -34.85 19.43
CA LYS A 727 -30.75 -34.52 20.51
C LYS A 727 -30.36 -35.22 21.80
N LEU A 728 -30.35 -34.48 22.91
CA LEU A 728 -30.17 -35.07 24.24
C LEU A 728 -31.48 -35.75 24.67
N ASP A 729 -31.37 -36.93 25.28
CA ASP A 729 -32.50 -37.61 25.90
C ASP A 729 -33.02 -36.80 27.10
N ASP A 730 -34.33 -36.88 27.38
CA ASP A 730 -34.99 -36.06 28.41
C ASP A 730 -34.41 -36.29 29.84
N ASP A 731 -33.71 -37.42 30.06
CA ASP A 731 -33.06 -37.77 31.33
C ASP A 731 -31.57 -37.36 31.40
N ASP A 732 -30.95 -36.97 30.28
CA ASP A 732 -29.53 -36.63 30.20
C ASP A 732 -29.29 -35.13 30.41
N ASN A 733 -28.90 -34.79 31.65
CA ASN A 733 -28.46 -33.43 31.96
C ASN A 733 -27.18 -33.09 31.19
N HIS A 734 -27.14 -31.87 30.63
CA HIS A 734 -25.97 -31.39 29.90
C HIS A 734 -24.69 -31.49 30.76
N LEU A 735 -23.62 -32.10 30.24
CA LEU A 735 -22.42 -32.45 31.00
C LEU A 735 -21.79 -31.26 31.74
N LEU A 736 -21.68 -30.09 31.08
CA LEU A 736 -21.18 -28.84 31.68
C LEU A 736 -22.03 -28.28 32.85
N LEU A 737 -23.29 -28.70 33.01
CA LEU A 737 -24.15 -28.32 34.14
C LEU A 737 -23.90 -29.21 35.37
N SER A 738 -23.13 -30.28 35.21
CA SER A 738 -22.78 -31.18 36.30
C SER A 738 -21.36 -30.95 36.81
N ASP A 739 -21.08 -31.42 38.01
CA ASP A 739 -19.70 -31.48 38.54
C ASP A 739 -18.91 -32.70 38.03
N LYS A 740 -19.45 -33.47 37.06
CA LYS A 740 -18.77 -34.65 36.50
C LYS A 740 -17.45 -34.30 35.79
N ILE A 741 -17.28 -33.05 35.35
CA ILE A 741 -16.03 -32.56 34.78
C ILE A 741 -15.10 -32.12 35.92
N HIS A 742 -14.28 -33.06 36.38
CA HIS A 742 -13.21 -32.79 37.34
C HIS A 742 -11.88 -32.62 36.61
N SER A 743 -11.55 -31.40 36.19
CA SER A 743 -10.17 -31.12 35.78
C SER A 743 -9.28 -31.06 37.01
N VAL A 744 -8.14 -31.75 37.01
CA VAL A 744 -7.17 -31.75 38.13
C VAL A 744 -6.68 -30.32 38.46
N MET A 745 -6.68 -29.42 37.48
CA MET A 745 -6.42 -27.98 37.63
C MET A 745 -7.36 -27.23 38.59
N LEU A 746 -8.62 -27.65 38.71
CA LEU A 746 -9.63 -26.98 39.56
C LEU A 746 -9.69 -27.57 40.98
N GLY A 747 -8.99 -28.69 41.23
CA GLY A 747 -9.00 -29.43 42.50
C GLY A 747 -7.98 -28.94 43.54
N SER A 748 -6.84 -28.36 43.14
CA SER A 748 -5.80 -27.93 44.08
C SER A 748 -5.80 -26.41 44.30
N GLN A 749 -5.57 -25.97 45.55
CA GLN A 749 -5.50 -24.54 45.90
C GLN A 749 -4.38 -23.79 45.15
N ASP A 750 -3.25 -24.44 44.90
CA ASP A 750 -2.11 -23.87 44.16
C ASP A 750 -2.43 -23.65 42.66
N ARG A 751 -3.26 -24.53 42.06
CA ARG A 751 -3.67 -24.43 40.66
C ARG A 751 -4.87 -23.50 40.46
N LEU A 752 -5.75 -23.37 41.46
CA LEU A 752 -6.67 -22.24 41.59
C LEU A 752 -5.93 -20.89 41.67
N HIS A 753 -4.72 -20.87 42.26
CA HIS A 753 -3.83 -19.72 42.23
C HIS A 753 -3.31 -19.42 40.81
N MET A 754 -3.02 -20.44 39.99
CA MET A 754 -2.72 -20.28 38.56
C MET A 754 -3.92 -19.76 37.76
N LEU A 755 -5.14 -20.16 38.09
CA LEU A 755 -6.36 -19.61 37.50
C LEU A 755 -6.58 -18.15 37.95
N GLN A 756 -6.37 -17.85 39.23
CA GLN A 756 -6.33 -16.48 39.74
C GLN A 756 -5.23 -15.67 39.05
N LYS A 757 -4.08 -16.27 38.74
CA LYS A 757 -3.01 -15.65 37.96
C LYS A 757 -3.45 -15.39 36.52
N LYS A 758 -4.18 -16.30 35.86
CA LYS A 758 -4.79 -16.06 34.53
C LYS A 758 -5.87 -14.98 34.55
N ILE A 759 -6.71 -14.95 35.58
CA ILE A 759 -7.69 -13.88 35.81
C ILE A 759 -6.97 -12.56 36.14
N GLN A 760 -5.86 -12.61 36.88
CA GLN A 760 -4.99 -11.46 37.16
C GLN A 760 -4.19 -11.04 35.92
N GLN A 761 -3.87 -11.94 34.98
CA GLN A 761 -3.27 -11.63 33.69
C GLN A 761 -4.30 -11.01 32.76
N ALA A 762 -5.53 -11.51 32.73
CA ALA A 762 -6.66 -10.86 32.06
C ALA A 762 -6.94 -9.49 32.69
N GLN A 763 -6.92 -9.37 34.02
CA GLN A 763 -6.97 -8.09 34.72
C GLN A 763 -5.77 -7.21 34.43
N ALA A 764 -4.55 -7.75 34.33
CA ALA A 764 -3.34 -7.01 34.02
C ALA A 764 -3.39 -6.50 32.59
N ALA A 765 -3.92 -7.28 31.64
CA ALA A 765 -4.22 -6.86 30.29
C ALA A 765 -5.26 -5.73 30.27
N VAL A 766 -6.29 -5.80 31.12
CA VAL A 766 -7.29 -4.72 31.27
C VAL A 766 -6.77 -3.51 32.09
N LYS A 767 -5.82 -3.70 33.02
CA LYS A 767 -5.22 -2.66 33.87
C LYS A 767 -4.04 -1.96 33.19
N ALA A 768 -3.34 -2.64 32.28
CA ALA A 768 -2.30 -2.11 31.40
C ALA A 768 -2.89 -1.28 30.25
N ASN A 769 -4.08 -0.70 30.45
CA ASN A 769 -4.73 0.29 29.58
C ASN A 769 -3.99 1.64 29.57
N ARG A 770 -2.70 1.57 29.26
CA ARG A 770 -1.77 2.61 28.87
C ARG A 770 -0.98 2.06 27.69
N GLY A 771 -1.62 1.94 26.52
CA GLY A 771 -0.91 1.91 25.23
C GLY A 771 0.30 0.98 25.06
N ASP A 772 0.44 -0.12 25.81
CA ASP A 772 1.45 -1.13 25.47
C ASP A 772 0.86 -2.09 24.45
N ILE A 773 0.51 -1.53 23.28
CA ILE A 773 0.04 -2.27 22.11
C ILE A 773 1.04 -3.38 21.76
N LYS A 774 2.32 -3.22 22.12
CA LYS A 774 3.36 -4.25 22.02
C LYS A 774 3.06 -5.50 22.87
N ALA A 775 2.43 -5.37 24.04
CA ALA A 775 2.01 -6.53 24.84
C ALA A 775 0.88 -7.31 24.17
N LYS A 776 -0.06 -6.62 23.52
CA LYS A 776 -1.15 -7.25 22.75
C LYS A 776 -0.59 -7.95 21.51
N GLN A 777 0.35 -7.32 20.81
CA GLN A 777 1.08 -7.91 19.70
C GLN A 777 1.76 -9.24 20.11
N ARG A 778 2.48 -9.25 21.24
CA ARG A 778 3.12 -10.47 21.75
C ARG A 778 2.14 -11.63 21.95
N ILE A 779 0.91 -11.34 22.41
CA ILE A 779 -0.12 -12.38 22.63
C ILE A 779 -0.61 -12.92 21.28
N LEU A 780 -0.80 -12.06 20.27
CA LEU A 780 -1.20 -12.47 18.94
C LEU A 780 -0.10 -13.29 18.26
N ASP A 781 1.15 -12.86 18.36
CA ASP A 781 2.30 -13.59 17.78
C ASP A 781 2.44 -14.99 18.37
N ILE A 782 2.26 -15.15 19.69
CA ILE A 782 2.23 -16.47 20.33
C ILE A 782 1.05 -17.29 19.82
N ALA A 783 -0.12 -16.70 19.65
CA ALA A 783 -1.29 -17.42 19.14
C ALA A 783 -1.10 -17.89 17.70
N ASP A 784 -0.51 -17.06 16.85
CA ASP A 784 -0.26 -17.39 15.44
C ASP A 784 0.85 -18.43 15.31
N TYR A 785 1.94 -18.31 16.08
CA TYR A 785 2.98 -19.33 16.18
C TYR A 785 2.40 -20.69 16.62
N VAL A 786 1.54 -20.70 17.64
CA VAL A 786 0.88 -21.95 18.09
C VAL A 786 -0.04 -22.51 17.01
N LYS A 787 -0.81 -21.68 16.28
CA LYS A 787 -1.65 -22.17 15.17
C LYS A 787 -0.80 -22.77 14.06
N GLU A 788 0.31 -22.12 13.70
CA GLU A 788 1.23 -22.55 12.65
C GLU A 788 1.87 -23.89 13.01
N LYS A 789 2.40 -24.02 14.24
CA LYS A 789 2.98 -25.28 14.74
C LYS A 789 1.95 -26.40 14.86
N VAL A 790 0.73 -26.10 15.31
CA VAL A 790 -0.37 -27.09 15.35
C VAL A 790 -0.83 -27.48 13.94
N ALA A 791 -0.75 -26.59 12.95
CA ALA A 791 -1.06 -26.93 11.56
C ALA A 791 0.06 -27.77 10.90
N GLU A 792 1.32 -27.50 11.24
CA GLU A 792 2.47 -28.32 10.84
C GLU A 792 2.41 -29.74 11.47
N GLU A 793 2.13 -29.83 12.77
CA GLU A 793 1.96 -31.09 13.48
C GLU A 793 0.69 -31.83 13.05
N GLY A 794 -0.41 -31.12 12.78
CA GLY A 794 -1.66 -31.70 12.29
C GLY A 794 -1.52 -32.36 10.91
N ARG A 795 -0.71 -31.77 10.02
CA ARG A 795 -0.36 -32.40 8.72
C ARG A 795 0.46 -33.68 8.91
N LEU A 796 1.32 -33.72 9.93
CA LEU A 796 2.12 -34.91 10.27
C LEU A 796 1.27 -36.01 10.95
N GLU A 797 0.28 -35.64 11.76
CA GLU A 797 -0.67 -36.58 12.37
C GLU A 797 -1.61 -37.21 11.34
N ASP A 798 -2.07 -36.46 10.33
CA ASP A 798 -2.93 -36.99 9.26
C ASP A 798 -2.18 -37.97 8.34
N GLU A 799 -0.87 -37.79 8.14
CA GLU A 799 -0.04 -38.76 7.40
C GLU A 799 0.26 -40.02 8.24
N GLN A 800 0.43 -39.91 9.56
CA GLN A 800 0.77 -41.04 10.44
C GLN A 800 -0.43 -41.90 10.87
N ARG A 801 -1.63 -41.31 11.05
CA ARG A 801 -2.86 -42.06 11.38
C ARG A 801 -3.30 -43.04 10.29
N SER A 802 -2.76 -42.92 9.07
CA SER A 802 -3.06 -43.82 7.96
C SER A 802 -2.44 -45.22 8.08
N SER A 803 -1.57 -45.49 9.07
CA SER A 803 -0.76 -46.71 9.11
C SER A 803 -0.99 -47.70 10.27
N ASP A 804 -1.69 -47.33 11.35
CA ASP A 804 -1.73 -48.16 12.58
C ASP A 804 -3.10 -48.24 13.29
N ALA A 805 -4.20 -48.50 12.55
CA ALA A 805 -5.52 -48.74 13.16
C ALA A 805 -5.83 -50.25 13.28
N ASN A 806 -5.84 -50.77 14.52
CA ASN A 806 -6.36 -52.11 14.87
C ASN A 806 -7.90 -52.11 15.00
N GLU A 807 -8.53 -53.28 14.82
CA GLU A 807 -9.98 -53.51 14.67
C GLU A 807 -10.94 -53.07 15.81
N ILE A 808 -10.46 -52.45 16.90
CA ILE A 808 -11.31 -51.95 18.00
C ILE A 808 -11.79 -50.49 17.76
N ASP A 809 -11.27 -49.81 16.74
CA ASP A 809 -11.34 -48.34 16.60
C ASP A 809 -12.43 -47.79 15.64
N GLN A 810 -13.14 -48.65 14.89
CA GLN A 810 -14.02 -48.19 13.79
C GLN A 810 -15.28 -47.43 14.24
N GLN A 811 -15.86 -47.79 15.38
CA GLN A 811 -17.09 -47.15 15.86
C GLN A 811 -16.81 -45.80 16.52
N ASP A 812 -15.67 -45.67 17.20
CA ASP A 812 -15.21 -44.40 17.77
C ASP A 812 -14.75 -43.42 16.68
N LEU A 813 -14.06 -43.92 15.63
CA LEU A 813 -13.76 -43.16 14.41
C LEU A 813 -15.04 -42.65 13.72
N GLN A 814 -16.05 -43.50 13.52
CA GLN A 814 -17.33 -43.08 12.92
C GLN A 814 -18.07 -42.01 13.75
N ASN A 815 -18.04 -42.12 15.08
CA ASN A 815 -18.65 -41.12 15.96
C ASN A 815 -17.92 -39.78 15.90
N LEU A 816 -16.59 -39.81 15.81
CA LEU A 816 -15.76 -38.61 15.65
C LEU A 816 -16.00 -37.92 14.30
N ASP A 817 -16.05 -38.69 13.21
CA ASP A 817 -16.36 -38.19 11.87
C ASP A 817 -17.74 -37.54 11.80
N SER A 818 -18.75 -38.18 12.41
CA SER A 818 -20.11 -37.64 12.47
C SER A 818 -20.19 -36.34 13.29
N LEU A 819 -19.45 -36.25 14.40
CA LEU A 819 -19.39 -35.04 15.21
C LEU A 819 -18.68 -33.90 14.47
N GLN A 820 -17.58 -34.20 13.78
CA GLN A 820 -16.84 -33.23 12.98
C GLN A 820 -17.69 -32.69 11.82
N TYR A 821 -18.42 -33.57 11.12
CA TYR A 821 -19.39 -33.18 10.11
C TYR A 821 -20.45 -32.23 10.68
N ALA A 822 -21.04 -32.58 11.83
CA ALA A 822 -22.07 -31.77 12.46
C ALA A 822 -21.56 -30.39 12.92
N LEU A 823 -20.32 -30.32 13.42
CA LEU A 823 -19.64 -29.05 13.74
C LEU A 823 -19.42 -28.19 12.49
N GLY A 824 -19.07 -28.81 11.36
CA GLY A 824 -18.94 -28.13 10.06
C GLY A 824 -20.27 -27.53 9.59
N VAL A 825 -21.34 -28.31 9.60
CA VAL A 825 -22.69 -27.83 9.23
C VAL A 825 -23.20 -26.76 10.19
N TRP A 826 -22.98 -26.93 11.51
CA TRP A 826 -23.31 -25.89 12.48
C TRP A 826 -22.59 -24.57 12.19
N ALA A 827 -21.28 -24.62 11.86
CA ALA A 827 -20.52 -23.45 11.48
C ALA A 827 -21.05 -22.78 10.20
N LEU A 828 -21.46 -23.56 9.20
CA LEU A 828 -22.13 -23.06 8.00
C LEU A 828 -23.44 -22.32 8.33
N GLY A 829 -24.22 -22.84 9.28
CA GLY A 829 -25.41 -22.16 9.78
C GLY A 829 -25.13 -20.79 10.36
N VAL A 830 -24.13 -20.71 11.23
CA VAL A 830 -23.67 -19.44 11.82
C VAL A 830 -23.22 -18.47 10.73
N MET A 831 -22.54 -18.95 9.69
CA MET A 831 -22.09 -18.15 8.55
C MET A 831 -23.26 -17.65 7.70
N ILE A 832 -24.21 -18.52 7.33
CA ILE A 832 -25.43 -18.15 6.59
C ILE A 832 -26.20 -17.07 7.34
N LEU A 833 -26.41 -17.26 8.64
CA LEU A 833 -27.14 -16.29 9.46
C LEU A 833 -26.36 -14.98 9.66
N GLY A 834 -25.05 -15.09 9.92
CA GLY A 834 -24.17 -13.98 10.19
C GLY A 834 -23.95 -13.11 8.97
N SER A 835 -23.31 -13.66 7.95
CA SER A 835 -22.95 -12.96 6.71
C SER A 835 -24.17 -12.62 5.87
N GLY A 836 -25.10 -13.57 5.72
CA GLY A 836 -26.33 -13.38 4.94
C GLY A 836 -27.45 -12.65 5.64
N ALA A 837 -27.20 -12.03 6.80
CA ALA A 837 -28.24 -11.46 7.65
C ALA A 837 -29.16 -10.50 6.89
N GLU A 838 -28.69 -9.71 5.93
CA GLU A 838 -29.57 -8.74 5.25
C GLU A 838 -30.42 -9.34 4.13
N HIS A 839 -30.04 -10.51 3.63
CA HIS A 839 -30.72 -11.18 2.53
C HIS A 839 -31.73 -12.22 2.99
N LEU A 840 -31.72 -12.58 4.28
CA LEU A 840 -32.66 -13.53 4.86
C LEU A 840 -33.96 -12.85 5.33
N THR A 841 -35.08 -13.57 5.20
CA THR A 841 -36.36 -13.15 5.80
C THR A 841 -36.33 -13.29 7.32
N GLY A 842 -37.17 -12.52 8.03
CA GLY A 842 -37.23 -12.55 9.49
C GLY A 842 -37.55 -13.94 10.06
N ASP A 843 -38.43 -14.70 9.41
CA ASP A 843 -38.80 -16.04 9.85
C ASP A 843 -37.66 -17.03 9.65
N THR A 844 -36.93 -16.91 8.52
CA THR A 844 -35.75 -17.73 8.24
C THR A 844 -34.64 -17.47 9.25
N LYS A 845 -34.36 -16.19 9.57
CA LYS A 845 -33.39 -15.82 10.62
C LYS A 845 -33.74 -16.44 11.97
N GLN A 846 -35.02 -16.34 12.36
CA GLN A 846 -35.50 -16.91 13.62
C GLN A 846 -35.32 -18.43 13.65
N ARG A 847 -35.69 -19.12 12.56
CA ARG A 847 -35.54 -20.59 12.45
C ARG A 847 -34.07 -21.01 12.54
N ILE A 848 -33.18 -20.36 11.79
CA ILE A 848 -31.75 -20.65 11.82
C ILE A 848 -31.16 -20.32 13.20
N ALA A 849 -31.52 -19.19 13.80
CA ALA A 849 -31.06 -18.81 15.15
C ALA A 849 -31.49 -19.84 16.21
N THR A 850 -32.72 -20.33 16.14
CA THR A 850 -33.20 -21.42 17.01
C THR A 850 -32.35 -22.68 16.84
N GLY A 851 -32.17 -23.14 15.60
CA GLY A 851 -31.45 -24.36 15.32
C GLY A 851 -29.96 -24.28 15.69
N ILE A 852 -29.28 -23.16 15.43
CA ILE A 852 -27.87 -22.95 15.82
C ILE A 852 -27.68 -23.02 17.32
N VAL A 853 -28.59 -22.43 18.12
CA VAL A 853 -28.48 -22.46 19.58
C VAL A 853 -28.71 -23.88 20.11
N GLN A 854 -29.74 -24.57 19.62
CA GLN A 854 -30.06 -25.93 20.03
C GLN A 854 -28.96 -26.92 19.63
N LEU A 855 -28.56 -26.91 18.36
CA LEU A 855 -27.51 -27.77 17.84
C LEU A 855 -26.17 -27.43 18.50
N GLY A 856 -25.86 -26.15 18.70
CA GLY A 856 -24.63 -25.72 19.38
C GLY A 856 -24.56 -26.24 20.83
N SER A 857 -25.68 -26.23 21.56
CA SER A 857 -25.79 -26.81 22.90
C SER A 857 -25.52 -28.33 22.87
N ALA A 858 -26.19 -29.05 21.96
CA ALA A 858 -25.99 -30.50 21.80
C ALA A 858 -24.55 -30.85 21.41
N LEU A 859 -23.95 -30.13 20.45
CA LEU A 859 -22.59 -30.38 20.00
C LEU A 859 -21.56 -30.09 21.09
N ILE A 860 -21.75 -29.05 21.92
CA ILE A 860 -20.89 -28.82 23.09
C ILE A 860 -20.93 -30.03 24.02
N HIS A 861 -22.10 -30.62 24.26
CA HIS A 861 -22.24 -31.79 25.11
C HIS A 861 -21.42 -32.98 24.56
N HIS A 862 -21.73 -33.43 23.36
CA HIS A 862 -21.13 -34.60 22.72
C HIS A 862 -19.62 -34.41 22.49
N TRP A 863 -19.21 -33.21 22.07
CA TRP A 863 -17.80 -32.89 21.94
C TRP A 863 -17.08 -32.90 23.29
N THR A 864 -17.69 -32.37 24.36
CA THR A 864 -17.07 -32.45 25.69
C THR A 864 -16.97 -33.89 26.18
N GLN A 865 -17.97 -34.74 25.90
CA GLN A 865 -17.94 -36.17 26.25
C GLN A 865 -16.76 -36.90 25.60
N THR A 866 -16.52 -36.69 24.29
CA THR A 866 -15.36 -37.28 23.60
C THR A 866 -14.03 -36.86 24.22
N ARG A 867 -13.92 -35.61 24.70
CA ARG A 867 -12.70 -35.12 25.38
C ARG A 867 -12.54 -35.69 26.79
N VAL A 868 -13.63 -35.90 27.53
CA VAL A 868 -13.59 -36.53 28.86
C VAL A 868 -13.20 -38.01 28.78
N ALA A 869 -13.50 -38.68 27.67
CA ALA A 869 -13.13 -40.08 27.46
C ALA A 869 -11.60 -40.31 27.31
N ILE A 870 -10.81 -39.26 27.10
CA ILE A 870 -9.34 -39.34 26.97
C ILE A 870 -8.71 -39.62 28.36
N ASP A 871 -7.89 -40.67 28.46
CA ASP A 871 -7.17 -41.03 29.70
C ASP A 871 -5.90 -40.17 29.89
N TYR A 872 -6.08 -38.96 30.38
CA TYR A 872 -4.98 -38.04 30.69
C TYR A 872 -4.05 -38.55 31.81
N GLU A 873 -4.53 -39.43 32.69
CA GLU A 873 -3.71 -40.02 33.77
C GLU A 873 -2.75 -41.08 33.23
N LYS A 874 -3.17 -41.86 32.23
CA LYS A 874 -2.25 -42.71 31.46
C LYS A 874 -1.19 -41.86 30.76
N ALA A 875 -1.56 -40.77 30.09
CA ALA A 875 -0.60 -39.88 29.43
C ALA A 875 0.42 -39.29 30.42
N LYS A 876 -0.01 -38.85 31.61
CA LYS A 876 0.90 -38.39 32.68
C LYS A 876 1.89 -39.49 33.09
N ARG A 877 1.41 -40.71 33.35
CA ARG A 877 2.28 -41.84 33.74
C ARG A 877 3.30 -42.21 32.68
N GLU A 878 2.92 -42.17 31.40
CA GLU A 878 3.82 -42.48 30.28
C GLU A 878 4.88 -41.40 30.08
N LEU A 879 4.47 -40.12 30.09
CA LEU A 879 5.37 -38.98 29.87
C LEU A 879 6.32 -38.70 31.06
N THR A 880 5.96 -39.11 32.27
CA THR A 880 6.77 -38.91 33.49
C THR A 880 7.74 -40.06 33.80
N THR A 881 7.85 -41.06 32.92
CA THR A 881 8.88 -42.10 33.07
C THR A 881 10.28 -41.49 33.02
N PRO A 882 11.25 -41.96 33.82
CA PRO A 882 12.60 -41.38 33.85
C PRO A 882 13.25 -41.26 32.47
N GLU A 883 12.99 -42.22 31.58
CA GLU A 883 13.49 -42.22 30.21
C GLU A 883 12.85 -41.11 29.36
N ASN A 884 11.53 -40.95 29.41
CA ASN A 884 10.82 -39.93 28.62
C ASN A 884 11.09 -38.52 29.13
N VAL A 885 11.26 -38.33 30.44
CA VAL A 885 11.67 -37.04 31.02
C VAL A 885 13.05 -36.64 30.51
N LEU A 886 14.03 -37.55 30.55
CA LEU A 886 15.37 -37.27 30.03
C LEU A 886 15.34 -36.99 28.53
N LYS A 887 14.60 -37.77 27.75
CA LYS A 887 14.39 -37.53 26.31
C LYS A 887 13.76 -36.17 26.03
N PHE A 888 12.71 -35.79 26.77
CA PHE A 888 12.01 -34.51 26.60
C PHE A 888 12.93 -33.31 26.84
N PHE A 889 13.76 -33.33 27.88
CA PHE A 889 14.67 -32.23 28.16
C PHE A 889 15.90 -32.23 27.22
N GLN A 890 16.44 -33.40 26.88
CA GLN A 890 17.54 -33.54 25.90
C GLN A 890 17.16 -33.06 24.50
N ALA A 891 15.95 -33.39 24.04
CA ALA A 891 15.42 -32.93 22.75
C ALA A 891 15.25 -31.40 22.69
N ASN A 892 15.13 -30.74 23.84
CA ASN A 892 14.96 -29.30 23.97
C ASN A 892 16.23 -28.59 24.50
N GLY A 893 17.42 -29.18 24.27
CA GLY A 893 18.71 -28.56 24.58
C GLY A 893 19.02 -28.32 26.06
N LYS A 894 18.25 -28.92 26.99
CA LYS A 894 18.36 -28.71 28.44
C LYS A 894 18.76 -29.99 29.17
N HIS A 895 19.69 -29.88 30.11
CA HIS A 895 19.95 -30.93 31.09
C HIS A 895 19.18 -30.63 32.38
N THR A 896 18.38 -31.59 32.85
CA THR A 896 17.75 -31.52 34.18
C THR A 896 18.57 -32.33 35.19
N GLU A 897 19.05 -31.68 36.26
CA GLU A 897 19.72 -32.34 37.38
C GLU A 897 18.72 -32.89 38.41
N ASP A 898 17.48 -32.36 38.42
CA ASP A 898 16.37 -32.79 39.28
C ASP A 898 15.24 -33.41 38.44
N ILE A 899 15.24 -34.74 38.38
CA ILE A 899 14.23 -35.52 37.65
C ILE A 899 12.83 -35.36 38.29
N ASP A 900 12.74 -35.11 39.59
CA ASP A 900 11.45 -35.01 40.29
C ASP A 900 10.81 -33.63 40.08
N GLU A 901 11.60 -32.56 39.97
CA GLU A 901 11.12 -31.25 39.53
C GLU A 901 10.66 -31.29 38.06
N ALA A 902 11.44 -31.92 37.18
CA ALA A 902 11.10 -32.09 35.77
C ALA A 902 9.81 -32.89 35.55
N LYS A 903 9.58 -33.96 36.33
CA LYS A 903 8.30 -34.71 36.31
C LYS A 903 7.12 -33.82 36.69
N LYS A 904 7.22 -33.07 37.80
CA LYS A 904 6.16 -32.15 38.24
C LYS A 904 5.83 -31.09 37.18
N PHE A 905 6.84 -30.63 36.43
CA PHE A 905 6.63 -29.71 35.33
C PHE A 905 5.84 -30.34 34.18
N ILE A 906 6.20 -31.56 33.75
CA ILE A 906 5.48 -32.30 32.70
C ILE A 906 4.05 -32.62 33.13
N GLU A 907 3.82 -33.06 34.37
CA GLU A 907 2.48 -33.27 34.93
C GLU A 907 1.63 -31.99 34.85
N MET A 908 2.21 -30.85 35.25
CA MET A 908 1.56 -29.55 35.17
C MET A 908 1.21 -29.17 33.72
N MET A 909 2.07 -29.47 32.75
CA MET A 909 1.77 -29.24 31.33
C MET A 909 0.59 -30.09 30.85
N VAL A 910 0.57 -31.38 31.17
CA VAL A 910 -0.56 -32.26 30.80
C VAL A 910 -1.86 -31.78 31.44
N ASP A 911 -1.82 -31.32 32.70
CA ASP A 911 -2.97 -30.73 33.38
C ASP A 911 -3.48 -29.43 32.69
N VAL A 912 -2.57 -28.62 32.13
CA VAL A 912 -2.95 -27.44 31.32
C VAL A 912 -3.62 -27.86 30.01
N VAL A 913 -3.07 -28.88 29.34
CA VAL A 913 -3.60 -29.42 28.08
C VAL A 913 -4.99 -30.03 28.30
N GLU A 914 -5.15 -30.85 29.34
CA GLU A 914 -6.43 -31.42 29.77
C GLU A 914 -7.48 -30.33 29.94
N PHE A 915 -7.18 -29.30 30.74
CA PHE A 915 -8.11 -28.18 30.95
C PHE A 915 -8.44 -27.44 29.65
N TYR A 916 -7.44 -27.21 28.78
CA TYR A 916 -7.64 -26.53 27.50
C TYR A 916 -8.54 -27.34 26.55
N MET A 917 -8.27 -28.64 26.41
CA MET A 917 -9.04 -29.56 25.55
C MET A 917 -10.49 -29.69 26.03
N LEU A 918 -10.71 -29.82 27.34
CA LEU A 918 -12.06 -29.85 27.92
C LEU A 918 -12.82 -28.53 27.74
N ALA A 919 -12.10 -27.40 27.73
CA ALA A 919 -12.72 -26.07 27.60
C ALA A 919 -12.98 -25.69 26.14
N GLN A 920 -12.31 -26.35 25.20
CA GLN A 920 -12.34 -26.07 23.77
C GLN A 920 -13.77 -26.07 23.19
N PRO A 921 -14.66 -27.05 23.48
CA PRO A 921 -15.99 -27.08 22.87
C PRO A 921 -16.81 -25.83 23.18
N LEU A 922 -16.95 -25.47 24.46
CA LEU A 922 -17.68 -24.28 24.87
C LEU A 922 -17.04 -22.99 24.30
N ARG A 923 -15.71 -22.87 24.38
CA ARG A 923 -15.00 -21.68 23.94
C ARG A 923 -15.08 -21.47 22.43
N ARG A 924 -14.92 -22.53 21.64
CA ARG A 924 -15.00 -22.47 20.18
C ARG A 924 -16.42 -22.19 19.72
N THR A 925 -17.43 -22.85 20.27
CA THR A 925 -18.83 -22.62 19.90
C THR A 925 -19.30 -21.21 20.26
N MET A 926 -19.11 -20.76 21.51
CA MET A 926 -19.47 -19.39 21.91
C MET A 926 -18.65 -18.34 21.16
N GLY A 927 -17.34 -18.58 21.00
CA GLY A 927 -16.45 -17.70 20.26
C GLY A 927 -16.91 -17.53 18.82
N TYR A 928 -17.07 -18.63 18.08
CA TYR A 928 -17.44 -18.60 16.67
C TYR A 928 -18.81 -17.93 16.45
N LEU A 929 -19.81 -18.27 17.29
CA LEU A 929 -21.14 -17.65 17.24
C LEU A 929 -21.08 -16.12 17.42
N CYS A 930 -20.39 -15.66 18.47
CA CYS A 930 -20.28 -14.23 18.78
C CYS A 930 -19.31 -13.47 17.86
N GLU A 931 -18.52 -14.14 17.02
CA GLU A 931 -17.66 -13.48 16.03
C GLU A 931 -18.35 -13.41 14.66
N GLN A 932 -18.86 -14.55 14.18
CA GLN A 932 -19.40 -14.65 12.82
C GLN A 932 -20.83 -14.10 12.72
N ALA A 933 -21.64 -14.19 13.78
CA ALA A 933 -23.04 -13.75 13.76
C ALA A 933 -23.34 -12.58 14.71
N ARG A 934 -22.43 -11.60 14.80
CA ARG A 934 -22.56 -10.45 15.72
C ARG A 934 -23.29 -9.22 15.15
N GLN A 935 -23.74 -9.28 13.91
CA GLN A 935 -24.28 -8.10 13.23
C GLN A 935 -25.52 -7.56 13.94
N LYS A 936 -25.58 -6.23 14.17
CA LYS A 936 -26.69 -5.59 14.90
C LYS A 936 -28.06 -5.81 14.25
N VAL A 937 -28.11 -5.99 12.93
CA VAL A 937 -29.35 -6.29 12.20
C VAL A 937 -30.01 -7.60 12.65
N LEU A 938 -29.24 -8.50 13.28
CA LEU A 938 -29.77 -9.76 13.83
C LEU A 938 -30.47 -9.58 15.18
N ALA A 939 -30.26 -8.48 15.91
CA ALA A 939 -30.73 -8.30 17.29
C ALA A 939 -32.23 -8.58 17.47
N GLU A 940 -33.06 -8.10 16.54
CA GLU A 940 -34.51 -8.30 16.57
C GLU A 940 -34.90 -9.77 16.32
N SER A 941 -34.23 -10.44 15.38
CA SER A 941 -34.56 -11.82 15.02
C SER A 941 -34.04 -12.81 16.07
N VAL A 942 -32.88 -12.52 16.65
CA VAL A 942 -32.28 -13.33 17.72
C VAL A 942 -33.02 -13.16 19.04
N ALA A 943 -33.63 -12.01 19.32
CA ALA A 943 -34.38 -11.80 20.57
C ALA A 943 -35.71 -12.57 20.66
N LYS A 944 -36.29 -13.00 19.54
CA LYS A 944 -37.62 -13.63 19.48
C LYS A 944 -37.66 -15.11 19.94
N PRO A 945 -36.70 -15.97 19.54
CA PRO A 945 -36.62 -17.33 20.06
C PRO A 945 -36.54 -17.38 21.59
N SER A 946 -37.19 -18.37 22.18
CA SER A 946 -37.13 -18.65 23.61
C SER A 946 -36.72 -20.10 23.84
N PHE A 947 -35.86 -20.30 24.82
CA PHE A 947 -35.24 -21.60 25.11
C PHE A 947 -35.57 -22.04 26.52
N LYS A 948 -35.73 -23.35 26.72
CA LYS A 948 -36.02 -23.94 28.03
C LYS A 948 -34.76 -24.42 28.72
N GLU A 949 -33.85 -25.03 27.97
CA GLU A 949 -32.64 -25.63 28.51
C GLU A 949 -31.66 -24.58 29.03
N PRO A 950 -31.02 -24.79 30.20
CA PRO A 950 -30.11 -23.81 30.79
C PRO A 950 -28.92 -23.46 29.89
N MET A 951 -28.36 -24.45 29.17
CA MET A 951 -27.22 -24.21 28.29
C MET A 951 -27.63 -23.41 27.04
N GLU A 952 -28.78 -23.71 26.44
CA GLU A 952 -29.35 -22.93 25.33
C GLU A 952 -29.62 -21.48 25.74
N LYS A 953 -30.21 -21.25 26.93
CA LYS A 953 -30.43 -19.91 27.49
C LYS A 953 -29.14 -19.13 27.64
N ILE A 954 -28.06 -19.77 28.11
CA ILE A 954 -26.75 -19.13 28.24
C ILE A 954 -26.18 -18.78 26.87
N LEU A 955 -26.16 -19.72 25.92
CA LEU A 955 -25.64 -19.46 24.57
C LEU A 955 -26.39 -18.32 23.90
N HIS A 956 -27.72 -18.38 23.92
CA HIS A 956 -28.60 -17.37 23.33
C HIS A 956 -28.43 -15.99 23.96
N SER A 957 -28.49 -15.90 25.29
CA SER A 957 -28.43 -14.61 25.97
C SER A 957 -27.03 -14.00 25.97
N ALA A 958 -25.97 -14.83 25.98
CA ALA A 958 -24.59 -14.38 25.80
C ALA A 958 -24.41 -13.78 24.41
N TRP A 959 -24.89 -14.49 23.38
CA TRP A 959 -24.85 -14.02 22.00
C TRP A 959 -25.66 -12.74 21.79
N LEU A 960 -26.90 -12.67 22.29
CA LEU A 960 -27.74 -11.48 22.18
C LEU A 960 -27.12 -10.27 22.90
N THR A 961 -26.52 -10.48 24.07
CA THR A 961 -25.79 -9.42 24.80
C THR A 961 -24.59 -8.92 24.00
N ASP A 962 -23.94 -9.80 23.26
CA ASP A 962 -22.77 -9.45 22.47
C ASP A 962 -23.13 -8.71 21.15
N ILE A 963 -24.31 -8.99 20.58
CA ILE A 963 -24.91 -8.20 19.49
C ILE A 963 -25.35 -6.82 20.00
N GLU A 964 -26.17 -6.79 21.05
CA GLU A 964 -26.73 -5.58 21.64
C GLU A 964 -26.96 -5.74 23.15
N SER A 965 -26.03 -5.19 23.94
CA SER A 965 -25.98 -5.36 25.39
C SER A 965 -27.28 -4.96 26.09
N GLY A 966 -27.91 -3.87 25.64
CA GLY A 966 -29.16 -3.36 26.19
C GLY A 966 -30.33 -4.33 26.10
N ARG A 967 -30.39 -5.18 25.06
CA ARG A 967 -31.45 -6.20 24.90
C ARG A 967 -31.13 -7.50 25.63
N GLY A 968 -29.86 -7.91 25.65
CA GLY A 968 -29.45 -9.21 26.19
C GLY A 968 -29.18 -9.24 27.70
N LYS A 969 -28.80 -8.10 28.31
CA LYS A 969 -28.28 -8.02 29.69
C LYS A 969 -29.13 -8.76 30.72
N ASP A 970 -30.43 -8.45 30.79
CA ASP A 970 -31.31 -8.98 31.84
C ASP A 970 -31.60 -10.48 31.65
N ALA A 971 -31.62 -10.95 30.40
CA ALA A 971 -31.76 -12.37 30.10
C ALA A 971 -30.48 -13.13 30.48
N LEU A 972 -29.32 -12.59 30.13
CA LEU A 972 -28.02 -13.21 30.43
C LEU A 972 -27.74 -13.28 31.92
N HIS A 973 -28.01 -12.18 32.62
CA HIS A 973 -27.82 -12.12 34.07
C HIS A 973 -28.71 -13.15 34.80
N ARG A 974 -29.97 -13.32 34.37
CA ARG A 974 -30.86 -14.39 34.89
C ARG A 974 -30.32 -15.78 34.54
N ALA A 975 -29.93 -16.01 33.30
CA ALA A 975 -29.39 -17.30 32.88
C ALA A 975 -28.16 -17.71 33.70
N ILE A 976 -27.23 -16.78 33.99
CA ILE A 976 -26.03 -17.04 34.82
C ILE A 976 -26.39 -17.33 36.29
N ARG A 977 -27.41 -16.66 36.83
CA ARG A 977 -27.90 -16.91 38.19
C ARG A 977 -28.52 -18.28 38.34
N ASP A 978 -29.28 -18.71 37.33
CA ASP A 978 -30.01 -19.97 37.33
C ASP A 978 -29.07 -21.19 37.10
N LEU A 979 -27.80 -20.96 36.71
CA LEU A 979 -26.82 -22.03 36.55
C LEU A 979 -26.47 -22.72 37.88
N PRO A 980 -26.21 -24.04 37.89
CA PRO A 980 -25.66 -24.73 39.04
C PRO A 980 -24.25 -24.20 39.40
N PRO A 981 -23.72 -24.49 40.60
CA PRO A 981 -22.37 -24.09 41.02
C PRO A 981 -21.25 -24.88 40.33
N ALA A 982 -21.46 -25.32 39.07
CA ALA A 982 -20.51 -26.05 38.25
C ALA A 982 -19.26 -25.20 38.00
N LYS A 983 -18.16 -25.51 38.70
CA LYS A 983 -16.92 -24.70 38.70
C LYS A 983 -16.35 -24.51 37.30
N PHE A 984 -16.29 -25.60 36.54
CA PHE A 984 -15.69 -25.61 35.21
C PHE A 984 -16.42 -24.67 34.23
N LEU A 985 -17.75 -24.75 34.16
CA LEU A 985 -18.56 -23.91 33.30
C LEU A 985 -18.46 -22.43 33.68
N ARG A 986 -18.65 -22.11 34.96
CA ARG A 986 -18.65 -20.73 35.47
C ARG A 986 -17.32 -20.01 35.25
N VAL A 987 -16.20 -20.72 35.46
CA VAL A 987 -14.85 -20.20 35.18
C VAL A 987 -14.67 -19.91 33.70
N ASN A 988 -15.10 -20.82 32.81
CA ASN A 988 -14.99 -20.63 31.38
C ASN A 988 -15.89 -19.49 30.86
N LEU A 989 -17.09 -19.32 31.41
CA LEU A 989 -17.97 -18.18 31.10
C LEU A 989 -17.35 -16.85 31.54
N ALA A 990 -16.83 -16.77 32.77
CA ALA A 990 -16.15 -15.57 33.25
C ALA A 990 -14.92 -15.23 32.39
N SER A 991 -14.13 -16.24 32.02
CA SER A 991 -13.00 -16.08 31.11
C SER A 991 -13.47 -15.55 29.74
N HIS A 992 -14.54 -16.11 29.18
CA HIS A 992 -15.10 -15.66 27.91
C HIS A 992 -15.47 -14.17 27.98
N PHE A 993 -16.28 -13.76 28.97
CA PHE A 993 -16.70 -12.37 29.10
C PHE A 993 -15.53 -11.40 29.31
N LEU A 994 -14.54 -11.76 30.12
CA LEU A 994 -13.33 -10.94 30.31
C LEU A 994 -12.52 -10.79 29.01
N THR A 995 -12.40 -11.85 28.21
CA THR A 995 -11.77 -11.78 26.88
C THR A 995 -12.53 -10.81 25.97
N ARG A 996 -13.87 -10.88 25.94
CA ARG A 996 -14.71 -9.97 25.13
C ARG A 996 -14.56 -8.50 25.53
N VAL A 997 -14.48 -8.20 26.83
CA VAL A 997 -14.26 -6.84 27.37
C VAL A 997 -12.95 -6.23 26.87
N HIS A 998 -11.96 -7.06 26.55
CA HIS A 998 -10.62 -6.62 26.17
C HIS A 998 -10.41 -6.55 24.66
N TRP A 999 -10.92 -7.53 23.89
CA TRP A 999 -10.61 -7.67 22.46
C TRP A 999 -11.77 -7.30 21.53
N ASN A 1000 -13.01 -7.35 22.00
CA ASN A 1000 -14.17 -7.35 21.11
C ASN A 1000 -15.10 -6.14 21.25
N HIS A 1001 -15.06 -5.43 22.37
CA HIS A 1001 -15.96 -4.29 22.64
C HIS A 1001 -15.14 -3.07 23.03
N TRP A 1002 -15.41 -1.93 22.37
CA TRP A 1002 -14.81 -0.63 22.71
C TRP A 1002 -15.78 0.29 23.46
N ARG A 1003 -17.10 0.11 23.29
CA ARG A 1003 -18.13 0.92 23.93
C ARG A 1003 -18.16 0.68 25.44
N LYS A 1004 -18.18 1.76 26.22
CA LYS A 1004 -18.18 1.73 27.69
C LYS A 1004 -19.30 0.85 28.25
N ASP A 1005 -20.54 1.07 27.84
CA ASP A 1005 -21.69 0.38 28.42
C ASP A 1005 -21.66 -1.13 28.16
N ASP A 1006 -21.29 -1.53 26.93
CA ASP A 1006 -21.14 -2.95 26.57
C ASP A 1006 -20.05 -3.63 27.40
N ARG A 1007 -18.90 -2.98 27.58
CA ARG A 1007 -17.79 -3.48 28.40
C ARG A 1007 -18.19 -3.62 29.87
N LEU A 1008 -18.93 -2.67 30.41
CA LEU A 1008 -19.40 -2.72 31.80
C LEU A 1008 -20.42 -3.84 32.03
N VAL A 1009 -21.34 -4.05 31.08
CA VAL A 1009 -22.31 -5.16 31.16
C VAL A 1009 -21.59 -6.51 31.20
N LEU A 1010 -20.64 -6.75 30.30
CA LEU A 1010 -19.90 -8.02 30.28
C LEU A 1010 -19.01 -8.20 31.52
N LEU A 1011 -18.49 -7.11 32.09
CA LEU A 1011 -17.76 -7.14 33.36
C LEU A 1011 -18.67 -7.56 34.52
N ASP A 1012 -19.91 -7.07 34.56
CA ASP A 1012 -20.93 -7.51 35.52
C ASP A 1012 -21.24 -9.00 35.36
N MET A 1013 -21.35 -9.49 34.12
CA MET A 1013 -21.63 -10.91 33.86
C MET A 1013 -20.48 -11.82 34.30
N ALA A 1014 -19.24 -11.40 34.10
CA ALA A 1014 -18.06 -12.13 34.58
C ALA A 1014 -18.06 -12.26 36.12
N GLU A 1015 -18.47 -11.21 36.83
CA GLU A 1015 -18.56 -11.21 38.29
C GLU A 1015 -19.67 -12.12 38.77
N GLU A 1016 -20.85 -12.02 38.17
CA GLU A 1016 -22.00 -12.86 38.53
C GLU A 1016 -21.73 -14.35 38.26
N ALA A 1017 -20.95 -14.68 37.22
CA ALA A 1017 -20.52 -16.05 36.96
C ALA A 1017 -19.64 -16.62 38.09
N LEU A 1018 -18.72 -15.82 38.63
CA LEU A 1018 -17.74 -16.23 39.65
C LEU A 1018 -18.26 -16.17 41.09
N LYS A 1019 -19.26 -15.33 41.35
CA LYS A 1019 -19.80 -15.05 42.69
C LYS A 1019 -20.15 -16.32 43.51
N PRO A 1020 -20.80 -17.37 42.96
CA PRO A 1020 -21.07 -18.59 43.72
C PRO A 1020 -19.83 -19.40 44.10
N LEU A 1021 -18.70 -19.15 43.43
CA LEU A 1021 -17.43 -19.85 43.69
C LEU A 1021 -16.56 -19.13 44.73
N SER A 1022 -17.03 -18.01 45.30
CA SER A 1022 -16.24 -17.12 46.17
C SER A 1022 -14.93 -16.63 45.52
N LEU A 1023 -14.87 -16.62 44.18
CA LEU A 1023 -13.77 -16.08 43.40
C LEU A 1023 -14.10 -14.63 43.04
N ASN A 1024 -13.18 -13.72 43.32
CA ASN A 1024 -13.36 -12.29 43.04
C ASN A 1024 -12.21 -11.76 42.19
N PHE A 1025 -12.49 -10.65 41.51
CA PHE A 1025 -11.56 -9.97 40.63
C PHE A 1025 -11.65 -8.44 40.90
N LYS A 1026 -10.61 -7.67 40.58
CA LYS A 1026 -10.53 -6.23 40.95
C LYS A 1026 -11.42 -5.32 40.07
N LYS A 1027 -12.74 -5.57 40.06
CA LYS A 1027 -13.73 -4.89 39.21
C LYS A 1027 -13.64 -3.35 39.26
N GLY A 1028 -13.55 -2.76 40.46
CA GLY A 1028 -13.46 -1.31 40.61
C GLY A 1028 -12.19 -0.67 40.02
N GLU A 1029 -11.10 -1.42 39.85
CA GLU A 1029 -9.93 -0.95 39.09
C GLU A 1029 -10.19 -1.01 37.58
N LEU A 1030 -10.84 -2.07 37.10
CA LEU A 1030 -11.17 -2.25 35.68
C LEU A 1030 -12.22 -1.24 35.20
N MET A 1031 -13.26 -0.96 36.00
CA MET A 1031 -14.26 0.07 35.71
C MET A 1031 -13.61 1.45 35.54
N ARG A 1032 -12.72 1.84 36.47
CA ARG A 1032 -11.99 3.11 36.38
C ARG A 1032 -11.09 3.19 35.15
N ALA A 1033 -10.50 2.07 34.72
CA ALA A 1033 -9.71 2.01 33.48
C ALA A 1033 -10.59 2.24 32.24
N ILE A 1034 -11.76 1.60 32.17
CA ILE A 1034 -12.74 1.79 31.08
C ILE A 1034 -13.23 3.24 31.04
N GLU A 1035 -13.51 3.85 32.18
CA GLU A 1035 -14.01 5.23 32.27
C GLU A 1035 -12.97 6.28 31.89
N LYS A 1036 -11.69 5.98 32.04
CA LYS A 1036 -10.59 6.89 31.71
C LYS A 1036 -10.32 6.97 30.20
N ASP A 1037 -10.57 5.89 29.46
CA ASP A 1037 -10.43 5.86 27.99
C ASP A 1037 -11.36 6.87 27.32
N ASN A 1038 -12.62 6.95 27.76
CA ASN A 1038 -13.63 7.85 27.19
C ASN A 1038 -13.41 9.34 27.53
N LYS A 1039 -12.62 9.67 28.55
CA LYS A 1039 -12.34 11.09 28.90
C LYS A 1039 -11.24 11.71 28.04
N LYS A 1040 -10.40 10.90 27.38
CA LYS A 1040 -9.39 11.42 26.44
C LYS A 1040 -9.99 11.80 25.08
N SER A 1041 -11.15 11.26 24.70
CA SER A 1041 -11.83 11.60 23.45
C SER A 1041 -12.61 12.93 23.49
N GLU A 1042 -12.93 13.45 24.68
CA GLU A 1042 -13.67 14.73 24.83
C GLU A 1042 -12.74 15.95 25.03
N GLY A 1043 -11.41 15.74 25.07
CA GLY A 1043 -10.43 16.79 25.37
C GLY A 1043 -9.61 17.32 24.20
N ASP A 1044 -9.76 16.73 23.00
CA ASP A 1044 -9.05 17.11 21.76
C ASP A 1044 -10.06 17.57 20.67
N GLU A 1045 -11.14 18.25 21.06
CA GLU A 1045 -11.96 19.08 20.14
C GLU A 1045 -11.31 20.44 19.87
#